data_AF-A0A5C5VEU6-F1
#
_entry.id   AF-A0A5C5VEU6-F1
#
_cell.length_a   1.000
_cell.length_b   1.000
_cell.length_c   1.000
_cell.angle_alpha   90.00
_cell.angle_beta   90.00
_cell.angle_gamma   90.00
#
_symmetry.space_group_name_H-M   'P 1'
#
loop_
_entity.id
_entity.type
_entity.pdbx_description
1 polymer ?
#
loop_
_entity_poly.entity_id
_entity_poly.type
_entity_poly.pdbx_seq_one_letter_code
_entity_poly.pdbx_strand_id
1 'polypeptide(L)'
;MSHRCWVLVSLAVCSVLVVPAGPACADLPDDRVVAVRRTPIDRPAESRAGKSLFRDSLYNELARQTVLLSAREEFGLATRDGSFFEEAKSDSPRTFGAWIDLWIGDAAELSVQQGGAEVLRETLPVEYEKVRTYLTLAVELEELSRGPVAEMLAEAGYQRRPNQVVDSAPLPDGAAEALLQMNHLSQWRGLRLVHGAIRESGESPERLAALAQGYANLSQLYTPLLDLRTNACRARSLLYSQRLAARWPDSTHGKWRRAYALVMIGIVQSGHETAREIERAERADDDPPPWAPMLEEYRKYNTAALRDRFRDVESPLSSLAGALWCRAVQQHDCEGLTLQACREQLSVHPDGLWMMDVLYEESGVGFNHQVTAIMPAVHSQQIARWMPELPDLPEAVAQMVRDTDEAAVDLPVPSIANELIRAGRDDPGEPSLAVLGRGVEAWAALHAARRGQFVKHSLGMDASYEMAALEPVIAGYPLAPLIRTLAEPPGSPAADYADGLSDFVMVDGAGLGALYSIVYRLPNNVRLENMNVGRLKRMLRACRIQVEPDLHRTMTKRYSSKPKMLIYFSEQLSDVSRDSPVLISTNVRCRWDLFKNKLDKLHQQYPDYPSLNLAIAKGWLAHGDRGRAIEFYEKYTAQAPDPVALRSLAHAYFQEGDEDMWLATMNRIFQHEDYGLRHARAATAIAATLMHQGKHEEALPWAERGASSGASDTIAVHCDCLTVLGRHGEAEEQAIYNTQRYGMNYGHDDWYDWCAENGRGDLEGAWALKQRRLARHRPPDDRDHAFANTLHQLVTDRHAEARDTLAARLAEKFSPFDSIALAMLHDQLGEAEQRDAVLQKMIDLDPASLTNASPYFLDLAPILKEAADSGDVDHDRVAAAVKKYQEKSNVNLTGTYGLIVGWFLHNRDRDAEAIEHWKPAARYSKPNWERILAWKFLRGAGVDPTQIEGRYYRNQFWRPDAPAEDNSNEEAGQSISDEPQTDGGGRSGAAAESADAEARQAE
;
A
#
# COMPACT_ATOMS: atom_id res chain seq x y z
N MET A 1 -49.98 -5.84 5.64
CA MET A 1 -50.80 -5.00 4.74
C MET A 1 -50.04 -4.81 3.44
N SER A 2 -50.76 -4.93 2.33
CA SER A 2 -50.35 -5.50 1.05
C SER A 2 -49.67 -4.53 0.06
N HIS A 3 -48.82 -5.13 -0.79
CA HIS A 3 -48.37 -4.71 -2.12
C HIS A 3 -49.32 -3.80 -2.94
N ARG A 4 -48.75 -2.91 -3.77
CA ARG A 4 -48.72 -3.02 -5.25
C ARG A 4 -48.09 -1.81 -5.96
N CYS A 5 -47.42 -2.14 -7.07
CA CYS A 5 -46.83 -1.33 -8.12
C CYS A 5 -47.66 -0.14 -8.60
N TRP A 6 -47.00 0.90 -9.16
CA TRP A 6 -47.32 1.45 -10.49
C TRP A 6 -46.07 2.03 -11.15
N VAL A 7 -45.80 1.52 -12.36
CA VAL A 7 -44.87 2.02 -13.38
C VAL A 7 -45.57 3.17 -14.10
N LEU A 8 -44.91 4.31 -14.31
CA LEU A 8 -45.33 5.29 -15.31
C LEU A 8 -44.11 5.89 -16.04
N VAL A 9 -44.09 5.54 -17.32
CA VAL A 9 -43.25 6.03 -18.41
C VAL A 9 -43.27 7.56 -18.46
N SER A 10 -42.10 8.19 -18.55
CA SER A 10 -41.96 9.56 -19.05
C SER A 10 -40.90 9.58 -20.16
N LEU A 11 -41.41 9.47 -21.38
CA LEU A 11 -40.77 9.94 -22.62
C LEU A 11 -40.58 11.46 -22.51
N ALA A 12 -39.35 11.91 -22.29
CA ALA A 12 -38.97 13.31 -22.49
C ALA A 12 -37.99 13.38 -23.67
N VAL A 13 -38.51 13.98 -24.73
CA VAL A 13 -37.90 14.37 -26.01
C VAL A 13 -36.44 14.83 -25.86
N CYS A 14 -35.51 14.11 -26.51
CA CYS A 14 -34.18 14.59 -26.85
C CYS A 14 -34.30 15.86 -27.70
N SER A 15 -34.16 17.01 -27.06
CA SER A 15 -33.86 18.26 -27.75
C SER A 15 -32.35 18.39 -27.81
N VAL A 16 -31.79 18.08 -28.97
CA VAL A 16 -30.39 18.38 -29.31
C VAL A 16 -30.24 19.90 -29.25
N LEU A 17 -29.74 20.41 -28.13
CA LEU A 17 -29.19 21.76 -28.04
C LEU A 17 -27.85 21.75 -28.77
N VAL A 18 -27.89 22.14 -30.04
CA VAL A 18 -26.70 22.58 -30.77
C VAL A 18 -26.19 23.84 -30.06
N VAL A 19 -25.19 23.67 -29.21
CA VAL A 19 -24.41 24.78 -28.67
C VAL A 19 -23.73 25.46 -29.85
N PRO A 20 -23.91 26.77 -30.08
CA PRO A 20 -23.21 27.47 -31.14
C PRO A 20 -21.70 27.39 -30.85
N ALA A 21 -20.91 27.04 -31.87
CA ALA A 21 -19.46 27.07 -31.80
C ALA A 21 -19.02 28.40 -31.19
N GLY A 22 -18.37 28.32 -30.01
CA GLY A 22 -17.76 29.48 -29.37
C GLY A 22 -16.76 30.14 -30.31
N PRO A 23 -16.43 31.43 -30.08
CA PRO A 23 -15.44 32.13 -30.88
C PRO A 23 -14.15 31.32 -30.91
N ALA A 24 -13.57 31.15 -32.11
CA ALA A 24 -12.30 30.47 -32.29
C ALA A 24 -11.27 31.05 -31.30
N CYS A 25 -10.75 30.20 -30.40
CA CYS A 25 -9.64 30.55 -29.52
C CYS A 25 -8.48 31.01 -30.41
N ALA A 26 -7.96 32.20 -30.11
CA ALA A 26 -6.69 32.62 -30.68
C ALA A 26 -5.61 31.81 -29.97
N ASP A 27 -5.13 30.75 -30.61
CA ASP A 27 -3.93 30.03 -30.17
C ASP A 27 -2.85 31.09 -29.84
N LEU A 28 -2.22 31.00 -28.65
CA LEU A 28 -0.99 31.75 -28.42
C LEU A 28 -0.05 31.47 -29.60
N PRO A 29 0.63 32.48 -30.17
CA PRO A 29 1.59 32.25 -31.21
C PRO A 29 2.55 31.11 -30.81
N ASP A 30 2.67 30.07 -31.64
CA ASP A 30 3.42 28.82 -31.36
C ASP A 30 4.90 29.07 -30.98
N ASP A 31 5.42 30.30 -31.15
CA ASP A 31 6.76 30.74 -30.74
C ASP A 31 6.85 31.20 -29.28
N ARG A 32 5.74 31.25 -28.52
CA ARG A 32 5.70 31.73 -27.13
C ARG A 32 5.55 30.65 -26.05
N VAL A 33 5.41 29.38 -26.44
CA VAL A 33 5.19 28.26 -25.53
C VAL A 33 6.23 27.17 -25.75
N VAL A 34 6.77 26.63 -24.65
CA VAL A 34 7.56 25.40 -24.64
C VAL A 34 6.77 24.32 -23.90
N ALA A 35 6.59 23.18 -24.54
CA ALA A 35 5.95 22.03 -23.92
C ALA A 35 6.96 20.92 -23.66
N VAL A 36 6.88 20.27 -22.50
CA VAL A 36 7.64 19.05 -22.21
C VAL A 36 6.67 17.89 -21.99
N ARG A 37 6.77 16.87 -22.83
CA ARG A 37 5.96 15.65 -22.71
C ARG A 37 6.55 14.71 -21.68
N ARG A 38 5.68 13.84 -21.14
CA ARG A 38 6.12 12.72 -20.31
C ARG A 38 6.87 11.69 -21.17
N THR A 39 7.97 11.17 -20.63
CA THR A 39 8.75 10.12 -21.29
C THR A 39 8.19 8.76 -20.89
N PRO A 40 7.88 7.86 -21.85
CA PRO A 40 7.44 6.51 -21.53
C PRO A 40 8.42 5.77 -20.62
N ILE A 41 7.90 5.23 -19.53
CA ILE A 41 8.66 4.56 -18.48
C ILE A 41 9.31 3.27 -19.03
N ASP A 42 8.70 2.66 -20.04
CA ASP A 42 9.16 1.44 -20.71
C ASP A 42 10.12 1.67 -21.86
N ARG A 43 10.54 2.93 -22.08
CA ARG A 43 11.55 3.28 -23.08
C ARG A 43 12.72 2.29 -23.00
N PRO A 44 13.07 1.61 -24.11
CA PRO A 44 14.20 0.69 -24.11
C PRO A 44 15.45 1.45 -23.69
N ALA A 45 16.14 0.95 -22.68
CA ALA A 45 17.47 1.46 -22.32
C ALA A 45 18.46 0.97 -23.38
N GLU A 46 19.35 1.83 -23.86
CA GLU A 46 20.53 1.38 -24.59
C GLU A 46 21.35 0.49 -23.64
N SER A 47 21.49 -0.80 -23.93
CA SER A 47 22.27 -1.67 -23.05
C SER A 47 23.74 -1.25 -23.05
N ARG A 48 24.27 -0.83 -21.89
CA ARG A 48 25.72 -0.70 -21.68
C ARG A 48 26.27 -2.01 -21.14
N ALA A 49 27.28 -2.57 -21.82
CA ALA A 49 27.86 -3.86 -21.47
C ALA A 49 28.29 -3.90 -20.00
N GLY A 50 27.68 -4.80 -19.22
CA GLY A 50 28.01 -5.03 -17.80
C GLY A 50 27.48 -3.98 -16.81
N LYS A 51 26.71 -2.97 -17.24
CA LYS A 51 26.18 -1.92 -16.34
C LYS A 51 24.67 -2.05 -16.14
N SER A 52 24.24 -1.91 -14.89
CA SER A 52 22.82 -1.86 -14.53
C SER A 52 22.31 -0.42 -14.58
N LEU A 53 21.18 -0.21 -15.23
CA LEU A 53 20.51 1.09 -15.25
C LEU A 53 19.65 1.25 -13.99
N PHE A 54 19.80 2.39 -13.32
CA PHE A 54 18.93 2.81 -12.24
C PHE A 54 18.03 3.96 -12.72
N ARG A 55 16.72 3.73 -12.71
CA ARG A 55 15.72 4.75 -13.10
C ARG A 55 14.95 5.21 -11.89
N ASP A 56 14.95 6.51 -11.64
CA ASP A 56 14.11 7.16 -10.65
C ASP A 56 13.23 8.20 -11.33
N SER A 57 11.94 8.22 -10.95
CA SER A 57 11.01 9.24 -11.41
C SER A 57 11.47 10.66 -11.07
N LEU A 58 12.14 10.90 -9.94
CA LEU A 58 12.64 12.24 -9.59
C LEU A 58 13.82 12.67 -10.45
N TYR A 59 14.71 11.76 -10.90
CA TYR A 59 15.77 12.10 -11.86
C TYR A 59 15.18 12.54 -13.20
N ASN A 60 14.16 11.82 -13.68
CA ASN A 60 13.47 12.20 -14.91
C ASN A 60 12.72 13.52 -14.78
N GLU A 61 12.14 13.81 -13.60
CA GLU A 61 11.57 15.13 -13.37
C GLU A 61 12.63 16.21 -13.31
N LEU A 62 13.78 16.00 -12.67
CA LEU A 62 14.88 16.97 -12.71
C LEU A 62 15.27 17.31 -14.16
N ALA A 63 15.38 16.31 -15.04
CA ALA A 63 15.64 16.51 -16.46
C ALA A 63 14.56 17.36 -17.15
N ARG A 64 13.28 16.99 -16.99
CA ARG A 64 12.14 17.70 -17.59
C ARG A 64 12.03 19.14 -17.09
N GLN A 65 12.12 19.31 -15.78
CA GLN A 65 12.01 20.61 -15.14
C GLN A 65 13.19 21.52 -15.48
N THR A 66 14.36 20.98 -15.86
CA THR A 66 15.50 21.75 -16.36
C THR A 66 15.20 22.43 -17.69
N VAL A 67 14.58 21.72 -18.64
CA VAL A 67 14.15 22.30 -19.92
C VAL A 67 13.09 23.39 -19.68
N LEU A 68 12.11 23.12 -18.81
CA LEU A 68 11.06 24.08 -18.48
C LEU A 68 11.59 25.30 -17.73
N LEU A 69 12.57 25.12 -16.82
CA LEU A 69 13.24 26.23 -16.14
C LEU A 69 13.99 27.11 -17.15
N SER A 70 14.75 26.52 -18.08
CA SER A 70 15.45 27.27 -19.12
C SER A 70 14.46 28.08 -19.97
N ALA A 71 13.37 27.47 -20.42
CA ALA A 71 12.33 28.14 -21.19
C ALA A 71 11.70 29.34 -20.45
N ARG A 72 11.40 29.18 -19.15
CA ARG A 72 10.83 30.27 -18.34
C ARG A 72 11.82 31.39 -18.08
N GLU A 73 13.01 31.04 -17.59
CA GLU A 73 13.90 32.03 -16.99
C GLU A 73 14.89 32.65 -17.99
N GLU A 74 15.26 31.93 -19.06
CA GLU A 74 16.20 32.42 -20.08
C GLU A 74 15.51 32.97 -21.33
N PHE A 75 14.23 32.63 -21.53
CA PHE A 75 13.45 33.04 -22.71
C PHE A 75 12.14 33.76 -22.38
N GLY A 76 11.70 33.79 -21.12
CA GLY A 76 10.44 34.41 -20.73
C GLY A 76 9.22 33.74 -21.35
N LEU A 77 9.32 32.45 -21.72
CA LEU A 77 8.27 31.70 -22.40
C LEU A 77 7.27 31.12 -21.39
N ALA A 78 6.02 30.97 -21.83
CA ALA A 78 5.06 30.16 -21.10
C ALA A 78 5.43 28.68 -21.24
N THR A 79 5.14 27.88 -20.22
CA THR A 79 5.43 26.45 -20.22
C THR A 79 4.18 25.58 -20.16
N ARG A 80 4.26 24.39 -20.75
CA ARG A 80 3.27 23.30 -20.59
C ARG A 80 3.99 22.05 -20.13
N ASP A 81 3.65 21.61 -18.93
CA ASP A 81 4.31 20.51 -18.26
C ASP A 81 3.43 19.25 -18.28
N GLY A 82 3.84 18.27 -19.07
CA GLY A 82 3.16 17.00 -19.18
C GLY A 82 3.07 16.23 -17.86
N SER A 83 3.93 16.49 -16.88
CA SER A 83 3.87 15.89 -15.53
C SER A 83 2.64 16.37 -14.73
N PHE A 84 2.07 17.51 -15.09
CA PHE A 84 0.80 18.02 -14.57
C PHE A 84 -0.39 17.73 -15.50
N PHE A 85 -0.20 16.91 -16.54
CA PHE A 85 -1.20 16.62 -17.59
C PHE A 85 -1.69 17.86 -18.36
N GLU A 86 -0.84 18.87 -18.50
CA GLU A 86 -1.09 19.93 -19.46
C GLU A 86 -1.00 19.38 -20.90
N GLU A 87 -1.88 19.85 -21.77
CA GLU A 87 -1.91 19.40 -23.16
C GLU A 87 -0.65 19.86 -23.89
N ALA A 88 0.10 18.89 -24.44
CA ALA A 88 1.23 19.12 -25.32
C ALA A 88 0.98 18.38 -26.63
N LYS A 89 1.03 19.08 -27.77
CA LYS A 89 0.93 18.44 -29.10
C LYS A 89 2.18 17.56 -29.28
N SER A 90 2.05 16.23 -29.18
CA SER A 90 3.18 15.29 -29.07
C SER A 90 4.19 15.36 -30.22
N ASP A 91 3.70 15.69 -31.42
CA ASP A 91 4.49 15.68 -32.66
C ASP A 91 4.88 17.11 -33.09
N SER A 92 4.59 18.10 -32.23
CA SER A 92 5.01 19.47 -32.50
C SER A 92 6.53 19.56 -32.40
N PRO A 93 7.21 20.28 -33.33
CA PRO A 93 8.61 20.64 -33.16
C PRO A 93 8.85 21.52 -31.92
N ARG A 94 7.80 21.94 -31.21
CA ARG A 94 7.89 22.74 -29.97
C ARG A 94 7.70 21.91 -28.70
N THR A 95 7.52 20.60 -28.84
CA THR A 95 7.37 19.65 -27.72
C THR A 95 8.66 18.86 -27.53
N PHE A 96 9.20 18.96 -26.31
CA PHE A 96 10.43 18.28 -25.91
C PHE A 96 10.12 17.06 -25.04
N GLY A 97 10.95 16.03 -25.12
CA GLY A 97 11.02 14.96 -24.10
C GLY A 97 12.38 15.00 -23.44
N ALA A 98 12.45 14.84 -22.13
CA ALA A 98 13.73 14.79 -21.40
C ALA A 98 13.72 13.68 -20.35
N TRP A 99 14.89 13.08 -20.11
CA TRP A 99 15.08 12.06 -19.08
C TRP A 99 16.55 11.96 -18.68
N ILE A 100 16.81 11.26 -17.58
CA ILE A 100 18.17 10.90 -17.13
C ILE A 100 18.31 9.40 -17.05
N ASP A 101 19.37 8.87 -17.66
CA ASP A 101 19.82 7.50 -17.43
C ASP A 101 21.01 7.49 -16.47
N LEU A 102 20.81 6.90 -15.27
CA LEU A 102 21.87 6.73 -14.28
C LEU A 102 22.39 5.30 -14.30
N TRP A 103 23.63 5.10 -14.72
CA TRP A 103 24.28 3.80 -14.77
C TRP A 103 25.04 3.54 -13.46
N ILE A 104 24.77 2.42 -12.78
CA ILE A 104 25.42 2.11 -11.49
C ILE A 104 26.94 2.01 -11.69
N GLY A 105 27.70 2.80 -10.92
CA GLY A 105 29.16 2.86 -11.00
C GLY A 105 29.71 3.65 -12.19
N ASP A 106 28.90 4.53 -12.79
CA ASP A 106 29.25 5.33 -13.97
C ASP A 106 28.55 6.71 -13.93
N ALA A 107 28.79 7.54 -14.94
CA ALA A 107 28.13 8.84 -15.07
C ALA A 107 26.62 8.73 -15.34
N ALA A 108 25.89 9.79 -15.00
CA ALA A 108 24.52 10.00 -15.47
C ALA A 108 24.54 10.64 -16.85
N GLU A 109 23.51 10.41 -17.64
CA GLU A 109 23.34 11.00 -18.96
C GLU A 109 21.99 11.69 -19.06
N LEU A 110 22.00 12.98 -19.35
CA LEU A 110 20.83 13.75 -19.73
C LEU A 110 20.63 13.62 -21.23
N SER A 111 19.43 13.23 -21.65
CA SER A 111 19.02 13.27 -23.06
C SER A 111 17.78 14.15 -23.21
N VAL A 112 17.77 14.98 -24.24
CA VAL A 112 16.61 15.78 -24.66
C VAL A 112 16.27 15.47 -26.11
N GLN A 113 14.99 15.25 -26.38
CA GLN A 113 14.43 15.02 -27.71
C GLN A 113 13.46 16.11 -28.11
N GLN A 114 13.37 16.38 -29.41
CA GLN A 114 12.41 17.27 -30.05
C GLN A 114 11.82 16.55 -31.27
N GLY A 115 10.50 16.41 -31.35
CA GLY A 115 9.86 15.68 -32.46
C GLY A 115 10.36 14.23 -32.65
N GLY A 116 10.89 13.60 -31.59
CA GLY A 116 11.47 12.26 -31.61
C GLY A 116 12.97 12.18 -31.95
N ALA A 117 13.60 13.27 -32.40
CA ALA A 117 15.04 13.33 -32.63
C ALA A 117 15.78 13.78 -31.36
N GLU A 118 16.92 13.17 -31.04
CA GLU A 118 17.80 13.64 -29.95
C GLU A 118 18.45 14.97 -30.36
N VAL A 119 18.27 16.00 -29.53
CA VAL A 119 18.76 17.37 -29.79
C VAL A 119 19.81 17.81 -28.77
N LEU A 120 19.88 17.15 -27.61
CA LEU A 120 20.92 17.38 -26.62
C LEU A 120 21.23 16.06 -25.90
N ARG A 121 22.51 15.83 -25.64
CA ARG A 121 23.00 14.72 -24.84
C ARG A 121 24.19 15.17 -24.02
N GLU A 122 24.07 15.12 -22.70
CA GLU A 122 25.09 15.61 -21.76
C GLU A 122 25.45 14.52 -20.75
N THR A 123 26.74 14.41 -20.45
CA THR A 123 27.24 13.50 -19.41
C THR A 123 27.44 14.27 -18.11
N LEU A 124 26.79 13.81 -17.04
CA LEU A 124 26.78 14.45 -15.73
C LEU A 124 27.72 13.72 -14.77
N PRO A 125 28.69 14.41 -14.13
CA PRO A 125 29.60 13.82 -13.17
C PRO A 125 28.88 13.56 -11.85
N VAL A 126 28.34 12.36 -11.67
CA VAL A 126 27.65 11.98 -10.43
C VAL A 126 28.36 10.83 -9.73
N GLU A 127 28.63 11.03 -8.44
CA GLU A 127 28.97 9.92 -7.56
C GLU A 127 27.69 9.19 -7.15
N TYR A 128 27.75 7.86 -7.16
CA TYR A 128 26.65 7.02 -6.75
C TYR A 128 26.55 7.00 -5.22
N GLU A 129 25.92 8.02 -4.65
CA GLU A 129 25.44 8.06 -3.28
C GLU A 129 23.98 8.50 -3.30
N LYS A 130 23.07 7.54 -3.19
CA LYS A 130 21.72 7.64 -3.75
C LYS A 130 20.93 8.92 -3.42
N VAL A 131 21.05 9.47 -2.21
CA VAL A 131 20.38 10.71 -1.78
C VAL A 131 21.12 11.95 -2.25
N ARG A 132 22.45 11.95 -2.08
CA ARG A 132 23.32 13.03 -2.54
C ARG A 132 23.30 13.18 -4.06
N THR A 133 23.03 12.09 -4.78
CA THR A 133 22.83 12.12 -6.23
C THR A 133 21.73 13.10 -6.66
N TYR A 134 20.60 13.25 -5.94
CA TYR A 134 19.60 14.27 -6.29
C TYR A 134 20.16 15.69 -6.19
N LEU A 135 20.95 15.96 -5.14
CA LEU A 135 21.51 17.28 -4.89
C LEU A 135 22.60 17.62 -5.91
N THR A 136 23.49 16.67 -6.20
CA THR A 136 24.52 16.82 -7.24
C THR A 136 23.87 17.01 -8.61
N LEU A 137 22.90 16.16 -8.98
CA LEU A 137 22.18 16.33 -10.25
C LEU A 137 21.49 17.69 -10.33
N ALA A 138 20.86 18.17 -9.26
CA ALA A 138 20.23 19.48 -9.28
C ALA A 138 21.22 20.62 -9.50
N VAL A 139 22.47 20.52 -9.00
CA VAL A 139 23.53 21.51 -9.26
C VAL A 139 23.90 21.48 -10.75
N GLU A 140 24.27 20.32 -11.27
CA GLU A 140 24.70 20.15 -12.66
C GLU A 140 23.60 20.60 -13.64
N LEU A 141 22.36 20.20 -13.37
CA LEU A 141 21.21 20.51 -14.23
C LEU A 141 20.81 21.98 -14.17
N GLU A 142 20.93 22.64 -13.01
CA GLU A 142 20.71 24.09 -12.93
C GLU A 142 21.73 24.84 -13.79
N GLU A 143 23.01 24.44 -13.74
CA GLU A 143 24.05 25.03 -14.59
C GLU A 143 23.73 24.82 -16.07
N LEU A 144 23.36 23.60 -16.45
CA LEU A 144 22.96 23.28 -17.82
C LEU A 144 21.74 24.09 -18.29
N SER A 145 20.81 24.43 -17.39
CA SER A 145 19.62 25.22 -17.70
C SER A 145 19.95 26.62 -18.23
N ARG A 146 21.10 27.19 -17.84
CA ARG A 146 21.57 28.54 -18.24
C ARG A 146 22.57 28.52 -19.41
N GLY A 147 23.11 27.35 -19.73
CA GLY A 147 24.09 27.10 -20.79
C GLY A 147 23.54 26.17 -21.88
N PRO A 148 24.00 24.91 -21.99
CA PRO A 148 23.66 24.01 -23.09
C PRO A 148 22.16 23.84 -23.38
N VAL A 149 21.31 23.78 -22.36
CA VAL A 149 19.85 23.67 -22.58
C VAL A 149 19.27 24.97 -23.14
N ALA A 150 19.78 26.13 -22.71
CA ALA A 150 19.39 27.42 -23.27
C ALA A 150 19.88 27.56 -24.72
N GLU A 151 21.09 27.08 -25.03
CA GLU A 151 21.62 27.05 -26.39
C GLU A 151 20.77 26.16 -27.30
N MET A 152 20.41 24.96 -26.83
CA MET A 152 19.49 24.05 -27.53
C MET A 152 18.14 24.72 -27.84
N LEU A 153 17.55 25.47 -26.90
CA LEU A 153 16.31 26.21 -27.15
C LEU A 153 16.51 27.35 -28.17
N ALA A 154 17.64 28.05 -28.15
CA ALA A 154 17.94 29.08 -29.14
C ALA A 154 18.09 28.48 -30.55
N GLU A 155 18.76 27.32 -30.67
CA GLU A 155 18.89 26.56 -31.92
C GLU A 155 17.55 26.02 -32.43
N ALA A 156 16.64 25.66 -31.52
CA ALA A 156 15.24 25.36 -31.84
C ALA A 156 14.44 26.60 -32.32
N GLY A 157 15.05 27.78 -32.36
CA GLY A 157 14.47 29.00 -32.93
C GLY A 157 13.68 29.86 -31.93
N TYR A 158 13.85 29.66 -30.63
CA TYR A 158 13.28 30.54 -29.62
C TYR A 158 14.17 31.78 -29.41
N GLN A 159 13.55 32.93 -29.12
CA GLN A 159 14.29 34.17 -28.88
C GLN A 159 14.67 34.31 -27.41
N ARG A 160 15.97 34.33 -27.11
CA ARG A 160 16.47 34.50 -25.74
C ARG A 160 16.05 35.86 -25.19
N ARG A 161 15.40 35.85 -24.02
CA ARG A 161 14.90 37.01 -23.27
C ARG A 161 14.99 36.67 -21.78
N PRO A 162 16.20 36.67 -21.21
CA PRO A 162 16.38 36.26 -19.84
C PRO A 162 15.69 37.25 -18.92
N ASN A 163 15.13 36.74 -17.82
CA ASN A 163 14.54 37.61 -16.80
C ASN A 163 15.60 38.57 -16.24
N GLN A 164 15.18 39.80 -15.97
CA GLN A 164 16.05 40.79 -15.33
C GLN A 164 16.50 40.25 -13.97
N VAL A 165 17.76 40.45 -13.61
CA VAL A 165 18.27 40.10 -12.28
C VAL A 165 18.35 41.38 -11.45
N VAL A 166 17.79 41.36 -10.24
CA VAL A 166 17.83 42.47 -9.29
C VAL A 166 18.33 41.99 -7.93
N ASP A 167 19.07 42.85 -7.23
CA ASP A 167 19.73 42.46 -5.96
C ASP A 167 18.73 42.12 -4.84
N SER A 168 17.58 42.79 -4.83
CA SER A 168 16.49 42.54 -3.90
C SER A 168 15.18 43.07 -4.47
N ALA A 169 14.10 42.35 -4.22
CA ALA A 169 12.75 42.83 -4.49
C ALA A 169 11.76 42.17 -3.52
N PRO A 170 10.76 42.91 -3.01
CA PRO A 170 9.76 42.32 -2.15
C PRO A 170 8.94 41.26 -2.90
N LEU A 171 8.37 40.34 -2.14
CA LEU A 171 7.33 39.46 -2.63
C LEU A 171 6.09 40.30 -2.97
N PRO A 172 5.34 39.92 -4.02
CA PRO A 172 4.07 40.58 -4.33
C PRO A 172 3.06 40.39 -3.19
N ASP A 173 2.13 41.35 -3.07
CA ASP A 173 1.12 41.36 -2.02
C ASP A 173 0.33 40.05 -1.97
N GLY A 174 0.15 39.50 -0.76
CA GLY A 174 -0.54 38.23 -0.52
C GLY A 174 0.27 36.96 -0.82
N ALA A 175 1.41 37.02 -1.53
CA ALA A 175 2.18 35.81 -1.82
C ALA A 175 2.81 35.19 -0.57
N ALA A 176 3.36 36.02 0.33
CA ALA A 176 3.96 35.53 1.58
C ALA A 176 2.94 34.79 2.46
N GLU A 177 1.73 35.35 2.60
CA GLU A 177 0.62 34.76 3.33
C GLU A 177 0.17 33.44 2.69
N ALA A 178 -0.05 33.44 1.38
CA ALA A 178 -0.49 32.25 0.65
C ALA A 178 0.51 31.09 0.76
N LEU A 179 1.81 31.38 0.78
CA LEU A 179 2.88 30.38 0.91
C LEU A 179 3.00 29.79 2.33
N LEU A 180 2.40 30.40 3.35
CA LEU A 180 2.33 29.84 4.71
C LEU A 180 1.12 28.93 4.93
N GLN A 181 0.10 29.01 4.06
CA GLN A 181 -1.09 28.16 4.15
C GLN A 181 -0.86 26.79 3.52
N MET A 182 -0.94 25.70 4.29
CA MET A 182 -0.70 24.34 3.81
C MET A 182 -1.91 23.73 3.09
N ASN A 183 -2.37 24.39 2.03
CA ASN A 183 -3.36 23.89 1.07
C ASN A 183 -2.93 24.17 -0.37
N HIS A 184 -3.34 23.34 -1.32
CA HIS A 184 -2.77 23.39 -2.68
C HIS A 184 -3.21 24.63 -3.49
N LEU A 185 -4.38 25.21 -3.19
CA LEU A 185 -4.90 26.40 -3.87
C LEU A 185 -4.12 27.65 -3.47
N SER A 186 -3.86 27.86 -2.18
CA SER A 186 -3.02 28.97 -1.69
C SER A 186 -1.57 28.85 -2.17
N GLN A 187 -0.99 27.64 -2.19
CA GLN A 187 0.36 27.47 -2.74
C GLN A 187 0.42 27.78 -4.23
N TRP A 188 -0.59 27.37 -5.02
CA TRP A 188 -0.70 27.75 -6.43
C TRP A 188 -0.81 29.27 -6.60
N ARG A 189 -1.65 29.94 -5.79
CA ARG A 189 -1.80 31.41 -5.76
C ARG A 189 -0.46 32.11 -5.53
N GLY A 190 0.25 31.71 -4.47
CA GLY A 190 1.54 32.28 -4.11
C GLY A 190 2.58 32.12 -5.22
N LEU A 191 2.68 30.91 -5.79
CA LEU A 191 3.58 30.65 -6.92
C LEU A 191 3.22 31.50 -8.15
N ARG A 192 1.94 31.62 -8.49
CA ARG A 192 1.50 32.42 -9.64
C ARG A 192 1.83 33.89 -9.51
N LEU A 193 1.59 34.47 -8.34
CA LEU A 193 1.94 35.85 -8.05
C LEU A 193 3.45 36.09 -8.18
N VAL A 194 4.26 35.18 -7.61
CA VAL A 194 5.73 35.31 -7.64
C VAL A 194 6.28 35.18 -9.07
N HIS A 195 5.81 34.21 -9.86
CA HIS A 195 6.17 34.09 -11.28
C HIS A 195 5.79 35.33 -12.08
N GLY A 196 4.61 35.88 -11.85
CA GLY A 196 4.17 37.14 -12.45
C GLY A 196 5.14 38.29 -12.13
N ALA A 197 5.46 38.48 -10.85
CA ALA A 197 6.38 39.53 -10.40
C ALA A 197 7.80 39.38 -10.98
N ILE A 198 8.30 38.15 -11.11
CA ILE A 198 9.60 37.86 -11.75
C ILE A 198 9.60 38.28 -13.22
N ARG A 199 8.56 37.95 -13.99
CA ARG A 199 8.46 38.35 -15.40
C ARG A 199 8.33 39.86 -15.57
N GLU A 200 7.62 40.53 -14.68
CA GLU A 200 7.36 41.97 -14.77
C GLU A 200 8.54 42.83 -14.31
N SER A 201 9.23 42.42 -13.24
CA SER A 201 10.20 43.27 -12.54
C SER A 201 11.50 42.56 -12.11
N GLY A 202 11.70 41.32 -12.55
CA GLY A 202 12.96 40.60 -12.41
C GLY A 202 13.01 39.56 -11.28
N GLU A 203 13.96 38.65 -11.42
CA GLU A 203 14.38 37.68 -10.41
C GLU A 203 15.14 38.38 -9.27
N SER A 204 14.82 38.01 -8.03
CA SER A 204 15.52 38.45 -6.81
C SER A 204 15.71 37.24 -5.88
N PRO A 205 16.61 37.32 -4.87
CA PRO A 205 16.80 36.21 -3.94
C PRO A 205 15.52 35.86 -3.17
N GLU A 206 14.70 36.85 -2.79
CA GLU A 206 13.43 36.64 -2.09
C GLU A 206 12.41 35.89 -2.97
N ARG A 207 12.32 36.26 -4.25
CA ARG A 207 11.35 35.68 -5.18
C ARG A 207 11.73 34.25 -5.57
N LEU A 208 13.01 33.97 -5.86
CA LEU A 208 13.45 32.58 -6.11
C LEU A 208 13.30 31.70 -4.87
N ALA A 209 13.60 32.26 -3.68
CA ALA A 209 13.36 31.57 -2.41
C ALA A 209 11.87 31.21 -2.22
N ALA A 210 10.96 32.13 -2.55
CA ALA A 210 9.53 31.88 -2.47
C ALA A 210 9.05 30.80 -3.47
N LEU A 211 9.62 30.76 -4.68
CA LEU A 211 9.36 29.67 -5.63
C LEU A 211 9.84 28.31 -5.09
N ALA A 212 11.06 28.26 -4.56
CA ALA A 212 11.61 27.05 -3.94
C ALA A 212 10.72 26.55 -2.79
N GLN A 213 10.27 27.45 -1.91
CA GLN A 213 9.36 27.16 -0.81
C GLN A 213 8.00 26.64 -1.32
N GLY A 214 7.34 27.35 -2.23
CA GLY A 214 5.99 27.00 -2.69
C GLY A 214 5.94 25.65 -3.39
N TYR A 215 6.94 25.35 -4.23
CA TYR A 215 7.05 24.03 -4.84
C TYR A 215 7.41 22.92 -3.83
N ALA A 216 8.19 23.21 -2.79
CA ALA A 216 8.44 22.24 -1.72
C ALA A 216 7.14 21.89 -0.98
N ASN A 217 6.34 22.91 -0.65
CA ASN A 217 5.03 22.74 0.00
C ASN A 217 4.06 21.95 -0.87
N LEU A 218 3.93 22.28 -2.16
CA LEU A 218 3.09 21.52 -3.09
C LEU A 218 3.53 20.07 -3.20
N SER A 219 4.83 19.78 -3.16
CA SER A 219 5.29 18.39 -3.19
C SER A 219 4.81 17.58 -1.98
N GLN A 220 4.73 18.20 -0.81
CA GLN A 220 4.18 17.55 0.38
C GLN A 220 2.68 17.31 0.25
N LEU A 221 1.94 18.34 -0.18
CA LEU A 221 0.50 18.28 -0.33
C LEU A 221 0.07 17.28 -1.42
N TYR A 222 0.85 17.13 -2.48
CA TYR A 222 0.54 16.24 -3.59
C TYR A 222 1.01 14.79 -3.40
N THR A 223 1.75 14.49 -2.33
CA THR A 223 2.25 13.12 -2.06
C THR A 223 1.19 12.00 -2.22
N PRO A 224 -0.08 12.19 -1.82
CA PRO A 224 -1.15 11.19 -2.02
C PRO A 224 -1.52 10.85 -3.46
N LEU A 225 -1.30 11.78 -4.40
CA LEU A 225 -1.94 11.75 -5.71
C LEU A 225 -1.40 10.62 -6.60
N LEU A 226 -2.19 10.26 -7.61
CA LEU A 226 -1.95 9.11 -8.48
C LEU A 226 -0.83 9.35 -9.51
N ASP A 227 -0.41 10.60 -9.71
CA ASP A 227 0.47 11.03 -10.81
C ASP A 227 1.82 11.61 -10.34
N LEU A 228 2.65 12.09 -11.26
CA LEU A 228 4.02 12.53 -10.99
C LEU A 228 4.16 13.97 -10.48
N ARG A 229 3.06 14.70 -10.26
CA ARG A 229 3.17 16.12 -9.89
C ARG A 229 3.96 16.38 -8.60
N THR A 230 3.93 15.43 -7.66
CA THR A 230 4.76 15.46 -6.45
C THR A 230 6.23 15.62 -6.81
N ASN A 231 6.70 14.83 -7.77
CA ASN A 231 8.10 14.79 -8.18
C ASN A 231 8.45 15.99 -9.04
N ALA A 232 7.53 16.45 -9.90
CA ALA A 232 7.70 17.69 -10.65
C ALA A 232 7.89 18.88 -9.68
N CYS A 233 7.09 18.95 -8.62
CA CYS A 233 7.23 19.97 -7.57
C CYS A 233 8.57 19.84 -6.81
N ARG A 234 9.00 18.63 -6.42
CA ARG A 234 10.32 18.41 -5.79
C ARG A 234 11.45 18.89 -6.69
N ALA A 235 11.42 18.51 -7.97
CA ALA A 235 12.42 18.90 -8.96
C ALA A 235 12.47 20.42 -9.17
N ARG A 236 11.30 21.09 -9.33
CA ARG A 236 11.24 22.56 -9.43
C ARG A 236 11.81 23.22 -8.16
N SER A 237 11.45 22.74 -6.98
CA SER A 237 11.94 23.27 -5.71
C SER A 237 13.48 23.16 -5.60
N LEU A 238 14.04 22.01 -5.94
CA LEU A 238 15.49 21.78 -5.97
C LEU A 238 16.19 22.71 -6.96
N LEU A 239 15.72 22.79 -8.20
CA LEU A 239 16.35 23.61 -9.23
C LEU A 239 16.29 25.12 -8.90
N TYR A 240 15.15 25.63 -8.41
CA TYR A 240 15.07 27.02 -7.94
C TYR A 240 15.96 27.29 -6.73
N SER A 241 16.09 26.33 -5.81
CA SER A 241 17.03 26.42 -4.68
C SER A 241 18.49 26.48 -5.15
N GLN A 242 18.84 25.73 -6.20
CA GLN A 242 20.19 25.78 -6.77
C GLN A 242 20.44 27.06 -7.55
N ARG A 243 19.45 27.56 -8.31
CA ARG A 243 19.57 28.83 -9.06
C ARG A 243 19.78 30.00 -8.11
N LEU A 244 19.06 29.99 -6.99
CA LEU A 244 19.25 30.94 -5.89
C LEU A 244 20.67 30.87 -5.32
N ALA A 245 21.18 29.68 -5.01
CA ALA A 245 22.53 29.51 -4.49
C ALA A 245 23.63 29.90 -5.50
N ALA A 246 23.39 29.68 -6.80
CA ALA A 246 24.33 30.04 -7.86
C ALA A 246 24.39 31.55 -8.10
N ARG A 247 23.24 32.24 -8.07
CA ARG A 247 23.15 33.68 -8.31
C ARG A 247 23.49 34.53 -7.09
N TRP A 248 23.08 34.07 -5.90
CA TRP A 248 23.29 34.78 -4.63
C TRP A 248 23.87 33.84 -3.56
N PRO A 249 25.12 33.35 -3.74
CA PRO A 249 25.74 32.38 -2.83
C PRO A 249 25.88 32.91 -1.38
N ASP A 250 25.93 34.22 -1.22
CA ASP A 250 26.07 34.89 0.09
C ASP A 250 24.73 35.28 0.72
N SER A 251 23.59 35.06 0.05
CA SER A 251 22.28 35.40 0.62
C SER A 251 21.92 34.47 1.79
N THR A 252 21.98 34.98 3.02
CA THR A 252 21.50 34.30 4.23
C THR A 252 20.04 33.88 4.08
N HIS A 253 19.18 34.78 3.61
CA HIS A 253 17.77 34.47 3.34
C HIS A 253 17.63 33.29 2.39
N GLY A 254 18.42 33.26 1.32
CA GLY A 254 18.40 32.18 0.34
C GLY A 254 18.91 30.85 0.91
N LYS A 255 19.94 30.86 1.76
CA LYS A 255 20.43 29.66 2.44
C LYS A 255 19.38 29.07 3.38
N TRP A 256 18.69 29.91 4.18
CA TRP A 256 17.60 29.45 5.04
C TRP A 256 16.48 28.81 4.23
N ARG A 257 16.11 29.42 3.10
CA ARG A 257 15.02 28.93 2.24
C ARG A 257 15.38 27.65 1.50
N ARG A 258 16.65 27.48 1.14
CA ARG A 258 17.20 26.20 0.68
C ARG A 258 17.10 25.14 1.77
N ALA A 259 17.50 25.44 3.01
CA ALA A 259 17.36 24.51 4.14
C ALA A 259 15.90 24.06 4.33
N TYR A 260 14.95 25.01 4.29
CA TYR A 260 13.52 24.73 4.30
C TYR A 260 13.09 23.81 3.16
N ALA A 261 13.44 24.15 1.93
CA ALA A 261 13.07 23.38 0.75
C ALA A 261 13.57 21.94 0.87
N LEU A 262 14.82 21.73 1.28
CA LEU A 262 15.41 20.41 1.49
C LEU A 262 14.68 19.59 2.55
N VAL A 263 14.35 20.19 3.71
CA VAL A 263 13.54 19.51 4.72
C VAL A 263 12.17 19.15 4.17
N MET A 264 11.50 20.10 3.52
CA MET A 264 10.15 19.93 3.01
C MET A 264 10.05 19.00 1.81
N ILE A 265 11.08 18.76 1.01
CA ILE A 265 11.04 17.68 0.01
C ILE A 265 11.36 16.31 0.60
N GLY A 266 11.81 16.27 1.87
CA GLY A 266 12.16 15.07 2.61
C GLY A 266 13.63 14.71 2.58
N ILE A 267 14.56 15.63 2.28
CA ILE A 267 16.03 15.48 2.43
C ILE A 267 16.47 16.17 3.72
N VAL A 268 15.92 15.69 4.83
CA VAL A 268 15.94 16.35 6.15
C VAL A 268 17.36 16.62 6.66
N GLN A 269 18.25 15.64 6.54
CA GLN A 269 19.63 15.71 7.03
C GLN A 269 20.42 16.80 6.31
N SER A 270 20.34 16.89 4.98
CA SER A 270 21.03 17.93 4.21
C SER A 270 20.45 19.33 4.47
N GLY A 271 19.12 19.42 4.61
CA GLY A 271 18.47 20.69 4.99
C GLY A 271 18.95 21.18 6.35
N HIS A 272 19.09 20.28 7.31
CA HIS A 272 19.62 20.61 8.63
C HIS A 272 21.11 20.98 8.62
N GLU A 273 21.94 20.25 7.88
CA GLU A 273 23.36 20.59 7.73
C GLU A 273 23.50 22.00 7.16
N THR A 274 22.67 22.35 6.17
CA THR A 274 22.59 23.72 5.62
C THR A 274 22.20 24.72 6.71
N ALA A 275 21.15 24.45 7.50
CA ALA A 275 20.73 25.34 8.60
C ALA A 275 21.84 25.58 9.63
N ARG A 276 22.55 24.53 10.04
CA ARG A 276 23.68 24.63 10.99
C ARG A 276 24.87 25.39 10.44
N GLU A 277 25.15 25.28 9.14
CA GLU A 277 26.21 26.05 8.51
C GLU A 277 25.92 27.55 8.58
N ILE A 278 24.65 27.94 8.38
CA ILE A 278 24.20 29.32 8.52
C ILE A 278 24.41 29.81 9.96
N GLU A 279 23.89 29.06 10.95
CA GLU A 279 24.02 29.38 12.38
C GLU A 279 25.49 29.51 12.85
N ARG A 280 26.42 28.75 12.26
CA ARG A 280 27.86 28.83 12.58
C ARG A 280 28.58 29.97 11.87
N ALA A 281 28.16 30.30 10.65
CA ALA A 281 28.80 31.31 9.81
C ALA A 281 28.42 32.74 10.23
N GLU A 282 27.25 32.91 10.86
CA GLU A 282 26.70 34.24 11.12
C GLU A 282 27.30 34.97 12.33
N ARG A 283 27.54 36.26 12.11
CA ARG A 283 27.69 37.30 13.13
C ARG A 283 26.32 37.98 13.28
N ALA A 284 25.72 37.90 14.47
CA ALA A 284 24.65 38.69 15.11
C ALA A 284 23.60 39.57 14.35
N ASP A 285 23.67 39.85 13.04
CA ASP A 285 22.91 40.96 12.42
C ASP A 285 21.66 40.55 11.58
N ASP A 286 21.49 39.28 11.18
CA ASP A 286 20.26 38.80 10.50
C ASP A 286 19.53 37.74 11.34
N ASP A 287 18.31 38.04 11.77
CA ASP A 287 17.50 37.08 12.54
C ASP A 287 17.02 35.92 11.63
N PRO A 288 17.07 34.66 12.13
CA PRO A 288 16.55 33.53 11.38
C PRO A 288 15.03 33.69 11.13
N PRO A 289 14.50 33.17 10.00
CA PRO A 289 13.07 33.25 9.72
C PRO A 289 12.22 32.64 10.87
N PRO A 290 11.02 33.15 11.16
CA PRO A 290 10.19 32.67 12.27
C PRO A 290 9.88 31.16 12.27
N TRP A 291 9.86 30.53 11.09
CA TRP A 291 9.65 29.08 10.93
C TRP A 291 10.94 28.25 11.08
N ALA A 292 12.13 28.85 11.07
CA ALA A 292 13.41 28.14 11.11
C ALA A 292 13.54 27.18 12.32
N PRO A 293 13.11 27.56 13.55
CA PRO A 293 13.12 26.64 14.68
C PRO A 293 12.34 25.33 14.44
N MET A 294 11.28 25.37 13.63
CA MET A 294 10.46 24.18 13.32
C MET A 294 11.23 23.14 12.51
N LEU A 295 12.28 23.53 11.76
CA LEU A 295 13.10 22.57 11.02
C LEU A 295 13.90 21.66 11.95
N GLU A 296 14.49 22.23 13.01
CA GLU A 296 15.22 21.45 14.02
C GLU A 296 14.25 20.64 14.90
N GLU A 297 13.07 21.19 15.21
CA GLU A 297 12.01 20.45 15.90
C GLU A 297 11.54 19.25 15.08
N TYR A 298 11.32 19.41 13.77
CA TYR A 298 10.96 18.33 12.85
C TYR A 298 12.07 17.27 12.74
N ARG A 299 13.33 17.70 12.56
CA ARG A 299 14.48 16.79 12.49
C ARG A 299 14.63 15.93 13.74
N LYS A 300 14.40 16.52 14.91
CA LYS A 300 14.46 15.83 16.21
C LYS A 300 13.17 15.11 16.56
N TYR A 301 12.15 15.20 15.71
CA TYR A 301 10.81 14.65 15.96
C TYR A 301 10.23 15.10 17.31
N ASN A 302 10.46 16.37 17.66
CA ASN A 302 9.87 17.00 18.84
C ASN A 302 8.40 17.32 18.57
N THR A 303 7.57 16.28 18.60
CA THR A 303 6.14 16.35 18.29
C THR A 303 5.38 17.28 19.23
N ALA A 304 5.80 17.41 20.49
CA ALA A 304 5.19 18.32 21.46
C ALA A 304 5.38 19.79 21.04
N ALA A 305 6.61 20.20 20.72
CA ALA A 305 6.88 21.58 20.30
C ALA A 305 6.14 21.95 19.00
N LEU A 306 6.12 21.05 18.02
CA LEU A 306 5.38 21.27 16.77
C LEU A 306 3.87 21.38 17.01
N ARG A 307 3.31 20.54 17.89
CA ARG A 307 1.89 20.60 18.28
C ARG A 307 1.55 21.91 18.99
N ASP A 308 2.40 22.39 19.89
CA ASP A 308 2.18 23.65 20.60
C ASP A 308 2.17 24.85 19.65
N ARG A 309 3.08 24.87 18.67
CA ARG A 309 3.10 25.87 17.60
C ARG A 309 1.87 25.78 16.69
N PHE A 310 1.41 24.58 16.40
CA PHE A 310 0.17 24.36 15.66
C PHE A 310 -1.04 24.92 16.43
N ARG A 311 -1.11 24.72 17.75
CA ARG A 311 -2.21 25.20 18.60
C ARG A 311 -2.27 26.71 18.78
N ASP A 312 -1.20 27.43 18.44
CA ASP A 312 -1.23 28.88 18.34
C ASP A 312 -1.96 29.31 17.05
N VAL A 313 -3.28 29.15 17.04
CA VAL A 313 -4.14 29.34 15.84
C VAL A 313 -4.14 30.76 15.29
N GLU A 314 -3.73 31.75 16.09
CA GLU A 314 -3.56 33.15 15.66
C GLU A 314 -2.23 33.35 14.90
N SER A 315 -1.29 32.42 15.05
CA SER A 315 -0.02 32.47 14.34
C SER A 315 -0.20 32.10 12.87
N PRO A 316 0.39 32.89 11.93
CA PRO A 316 0.38 32.54 10.51
C PRO A 316 1.18 31.26 10.22
N LEU A 317 1.93 30.73 11.20
CA LEU A 317 2.70 29.50 11.08
C LEU A 317 1.93 28.25 11.54
N SER A 318 0.71 28.41 12.11
CA SER A 318 -0.08 27.29 12.64
C SER A 318 -0.27 26.18 11.60
N SER A 319 -0.61 26.54 10.35
CA SER A 319 -0.83 25.58 9.26
C SER A 319 0.43 24.77 8.91
N LEU A 320 1.58 25.44 8.81
CA LEU A 320 2.87 24.79 8.58
C LEU A 320 3.29 23.90 9.74
N ALA A 321 3.15 24.39 10.98
CA ALA A 321 3.45 23.62 12.18
C ALA A 321 2.60 22.36 12.27
N GLY A 322 1.30 22.44 11.94
CA GLY A 322 0.39 21.29 11.87
C GLY A 322 0.85 20.26 10.84
N ALA A 323 1.28 20.71 9.66
CA ALA A 323 1.79 19.82 8.63
C ALA A 323 3.07 19.09 9.06
N LEU A 324 4.05 19.81 9.61
CA LEU A 324 5.29 19.23 10.14
C LEU A 324 5.03 18.30 11.32
N TRP A 325 4.11 18.67 12.21
CA TRP A 325 3.71 17.85 13.34
C TRP A 325 3.14 16.50 12.89
N CYS A 326 2.16 16.51 12.00
CA CYS A 326 1.56 15.28 11.48
C CYS A 326 2.61 14.40 10.77
N ARG A 327 3.50 14.98 9.97
CA ARG A 327 4.63 14.24 9.37
C ARG A 327 5.54 13.61 10.43
N ALA A 328 5.91 14.37 11.47
CA ALA A 328 6.79 13.87 12.53
C ALA A 328 6.12 12.70 13.27
N VAL A 329 4.82 12.80 13.54
CA VAL A 329 4.04 11.74 14.18
C VAL A 329 3.97 10.48 13.29
N GLN A 330 3.76 10.62 11.98
CA GLN A 330 3.76 9.48 11.05
C GLN A 330 5.05 8.65 11.14
N GLN A 331 6.20 9.31 11.35
CA GLN A 331 7.52 8.66 11.42
C GLN A 331 7.71 7.80 12.68
N HIS A 332 6.83 7.95 13.67
CA HIS A 332 6.76 7.03 14.81
C HIS A 332 6.08 5.70 14.47
N ASP A 333 5.47 5.52 13.29
CA ASP A 333 4.75 4.28 12.93
C ASP A 333 3.73 3.85 14.02
N CYS A 334 3.11 4.86 14.66
CA CYS A 334 2.15 4.71 15.75
C CYS A 334 0.78 5.17 15.29
N GLU A 335 -0.03 4.25 14.78
CA GLU A 335 -1.31 4.54 14.14
C GLU A 335 -2.22 5.44 14.99
N GLY A 336 -2.39 5.11 16.27
CA GLY A 336 -3.26 5.88 17.17
C GLY A 336 -2.84 7.34 17.34
N LEU A 337 -1.52 7.61 17.43
CA LEU A 337 -1.00 8.97 17.51
C LEU A 337 -1.19 9.71 16.19
N THR A 338 -0.97 9.05 15.06
CA THR A 338 -1.18 9.65 13.74
C THR A 338 -2.63 10.06 13.55
N LEU A 339 -3.58 9.18 13.87
CA LEU A 339 -5.01 9.47 13.76
C LEU A 339 -5.43 10.61 14.70
N GLN A 340 -4.89 10.66 15.92
CA GLN A 340 -5.12 11.77 16.84
C GLN A 340 -4.60 13.10 16.28
N ALA A 341 -3.38 13.11 15.74
CA ALA A 341 -2.77 14.31 15.16
C ALA A 341 -3.58 14.83 13.97
N CYS A 342 -3.97 13.95 13.04
CA CYS A 342 -4.78 14.32 11.90
C CYS A 342 -6.14 14.91 12.30
N ARG A 343 -6.81 14.35 13.30
CA ARG A 343 -8.11 14.85 13.80
C ARG A 343 -7.98 16.21 14.44
N GLU A 344 -6.96 16.40 15.27
CA GLU A 344 -6.72 17.69 15.88
C GLU A 344 -6.39 18.75 14.83
N GLN A 345 -5.57 18.40 13.82
CA GLN A 345 -5.33 19.30 12.69
C GLN A 345 -6.62 19.65 11.95
N LEU A 346 -7.44 18.66 11.61
CA LEU A 346 -8.71 18.87 10.90
C LEU A 346 -9.73 19.67 11.72
N SER A 347 -9.61 19.72 13.05
CA SER A 347 -10.46 20.58 13.89
C SER A 347 -10.13 22.06 13.74
N VAL A 348 -8.90 22.40 13.32
CA VAL A 348 -8.43 23.78 13.09
C VAL A 348 -8.43 24.12 11.59
N HIS A 349 -8.03 23.16 10.75
CA HIS A 349 -7.96 23.27 9.30
C HIS A 349 -8.84 22.18 8.65
N PRO A 350 -10.17 22.34 8.64
CA PRO A 350 -11.12 21.30 8.19
C PRO A 350 -11.01 20.98 6.70
N ASP A 351 -10.36 21.84 5.93
CA ASP A 351 -10.10 21.72 4.49
C ASP A 351 -8.78 20.99 4.17
N GLY A 352 -8.12 20.35 5.15
CA GLY A 352 -6.85 19.65 4.98
C GLY A 352 -6.94 18.34 4.18
N LEU A 353 -7.00 18.42 2.83
CA LEU A 353 -7.09 17.23 1.95
C LEU A 353 -6.00 16.18 2.16
N TRP A 354 -4.75 16.62 2.34
CA TRP A 354 -3.66 15.69 2.61
C TRP A 354 -3.86 14.94 3.94
N MET A 355 -4.43 15.58 4.97
CA MET A 355 -4.76 14.89 6.23
C MET A 355 -5.85 13.85 6.06
N MET A 356 -6.84 14.13 5.21
CA MET A 356 -7.87 13.15 4.88
C MET A 356 -7.28 11.89 4.24
N ASP A 357 -6.27 12.04 3.38
CA ASP A 357 -5.58 10.88 2.82
C ASP A 357 -4.71 10.15 3.86
N VAL A 358 -4.04 10.87 4.77
CA VAL A 358 -3.32 10.23 5.88
C VAL A 358 -4.28 9.42 6.76
N LEU A 359 -5.46 9.97 7.09
CA LEU A 359 -6.49 9.23 7.80
C LEU A 359 -6.92 7.98 7.03
N TYR A 360 -7.01 8.03 5.70
CA TYR A 360 -7.30 6.85 4.90
C TYR A 360 -6.19 5.78 5.00
N GLU A 361 -4.93 6.18 4.84
CA GLU A 361 -3.79 5.25 4.81
C GLU A 361 -3.47 4.61 6.16
N GLU A 362 -3.82 5.32 7.24
CA GLU A 362 -3.52 4.92 8.61
C GLU A 362 -4.76 4.45 9.38
N SER A 363 -5.97 4.44 8.82
CA SER A 363 -7.13 3.95 9.56
C SER A 363 -7.59 2.56 9.13
N GLY A 364 -8.40 1.94 9.99
CA GLY A 364 -9.01 0.65 9.71
C GLY A 364 -10.29 0.75 8.88
N VAL A 365 -10.90 -0.41 8.62
CA VAL A 365 -12.08 -0.54 7.75
C VAL A 365 -13.25 0.36 8.19
N GLY A 366 -13.52 0.45 9.49
CA GLY A 366 -14.65 1.25 10.00
C GLY A 366 -14.50 2.74 9.71
N PHE A 367 -13.32 3.30 9.98
CA PHE A 367 -13.08 4.73 9.77
C PHE A 367 -12.88 5.07 8.29
N ASN A 368 -12.27 4.18 7.51
CA ASN A 368 -12.12 4.36 6.06
C ASN A 368 -13.46 4.51 5.31
N HIS A 369 -14.53 3.87 5.79
CA HIS A 369 -15.87 4.09 5.24
C HIS A 369 -16.29 5.55 5.34
N GLN A 370 -16.10 6.14 6.54
CA GLN A 370 -16.46 7.52 6.82
C GLN A 370 -15.56 8.48 6.03
N VAL A 371 -14.24 8.29 6.13
CA VAL A 371 -13.23 9.13 5.45
C VAL A 371 -13.50 9.19 3.95
N THR A 372 -13.65 8.02 3.28
CA THR A 372 -13.90 7.99 1.83
C THR A 372 -15.25 8.57 1.42
N ALA A 373 -16.22 8.62 2.33
CA ALA A 373 -17.52 9.25 2.07
C ALA A 373 -17.47 10.79 2.21
N ILE A 374 -16.67 11.32 3.14
CA ILE A 374 -16.62 12.77 3.41
C ILE A 374 -15.54 13.52 2.61
N MET A 375 -14.53 12.82 2.09
CA MET A 375 -13.45 13.43 1.29
C MET A 375 -13.93 14.36 0.16
N PRO A 376 -14.95 14.02 -0.65
CA PRO A 376 -15.47 14.93 -1.69
C PRO A 376 -16.06 16.23 -1.12
N ALA A 377 -16.70 16.16 0.04
CA ALA A 377 -17.24 17.34 0.72
C ALA A 377 -16.13 18.26 1.23
N VAL A 378 -15.08 17.69 1.84
CA VAL A 378 -13.90 18.44 2.28
C VAL A 378 -13.20 19.14 1.10
N HIS A 379 -13.14 18.47 -0.05
CA HIS A 379 -12.60 19.07 -1.27
C HIS A 379 -13.43 20.25 -1.76
N SER A 380 -14.75 20.09 -1.77
CA SER A 380 -15.68 21.16 -2.13
C SER A 380 -15.54 22.35 -1.19
N GLN A 381 -15.42 22.12 0.12
CA GLN A 381 -15.17 23.18 1.10
C GLN A 381 -13.85 23.92 0.85
N GLN A 382 -12.76 23.19 0.54
CA GLN A 382 -11.48 23.83 0.19
C GLN A 382 -11.61 24.70 -1.08
N ILE A 383 -12.31 24.21 -2.11
CA ILE A 383 -12.57 25.00 -3.33
C ILE A 383 -13.40 26.24 -3.02
N ALA A 384 -14.53 26.09 -2.31
CA ALA A 384 -15.42 27.19 -1.97
C ALA A 384 -14.68 28.30 -1.21
N ARG A 385 -13.83 27.91 -0.25
CA ARG A 385 -13.07 28.83 0.59
C ARG A 385 -11.95 29.56 -0.16
N TRP A 386 -11.11 28.84 -0.89
CA TRP A 386 -9.84 29.40 -1.39
C TRP A 386 -9.85 29.77 -2.87
N MET A 387 -10.73 29.18 -3.69
CA MET A 387 -10.83 29.51 -5.12
C MET A 387 -11.20 31.00 -5.37
N PRO A 388 -12.06 31.66 -4.56
CA PRO A 388 -12.38 33.08 -4.75
C PRO A 388 -11.19 34.03 -4.58
N GLU A 389 -10.14 33.61 -3.87
CA GLU A 389 -8.93 34.42 -3.66
C GLU A 389 -7.92 34.33 -4.82
N LEU A 390 -8.16 33.44 -5.79
CA LEU A 390 -7.21 33.20 -6.86
C LEU A 390 -7.26 34.31 -7.91
N PRO A 391 -6.08 34.78 -8.39
CA PRO A 391 -6.02 35.73 -9.49
C PRO A 391 -6.46 35.07 -10.81
N ASP A 392 -6.93 35.90 -11.74
CA ASP A 392 -7.25 35.50 -13.13
C ASP A 392 -8.29 34.38 -13.27
N LEU A 393 -9.17 34.20 -12.27
CA LEU A 393 -10.17 33.15 -12.31
C LEU A 393 -11.16 33.38 -13.48
N PRO A 394 -11.43 32.39 -14.34
CA PRO A 394 -12.43 32.54 -15.39
C PRO A 394 -13.81 32.86 -14.81
N GLU A 395 -14.54 33.80 -15.41
CA GLU A 395 -15.83 34.26 -14.90
C GLU A 395 -16.83 33.11 -14.69
N ALA A 396 -16.81 32.11 -15.58
CA ALA A 396 -17.63 30.91 -15.45
C ALA A 396 -17.32 30.12 -14.16
N VAL A 397 -16.04 30.00 -13.79
CA VAL A 397 -15.63 29.32 -12.54
C VAL A 397 -15.98 30.18 -11.33
N ALA A 398 -15.69 31.49 -11.41
CA ALA A 398 -16.05 32.43 -10.35
C ALA A 398 -17.55 32.38 -10.04
N GLN A 399 -18.39 32.29 -11.07
CA GLN A 399 -19.84 32.16 -10.92
C GLN A 399 -20.25 30.83 -10.27
N MET A 400 -19.68 29.70 -10.70
CA MET A 400 -19.97 28.39 -10.09
C MET A 400 -19.65 28.35 -8.59
N VAL A 401 -18.57 29.01 -8.19
CA VAL A 401 -18.17 29.08 -6.77
C VAL A 401 -19.06 30.05 -5.99
N ARG A 402 -19.36 31.25 -6.54
CA ARG A 402 -20.20 32.25 -5.86
C ARG A 402 -21.66 31.81 -5.67
N ASP A 403 -22.20 31.02 -6.59
CA ASP A 403 -23.58 30.54 -6.53
C ASP A 403 -23.78 29.41 -5.49
N THR A 404 -22.71 29.03 -4.80
CA THR A 404 -22.68 27.92 -3.86
C THR A 404 -22.33 28.45 -2.47
N ASP A 405 -23.13 28.09 -1.46
CA ASP A 405 -22.82 28.42 -0.05
C ASP A 405 -21.49 27.76 0.36
N GLU A 406 -20.67 28.42 1.19
CA GLU A 406 -19.42 27.85 1.72
C GLU A 406 -19.67 26.54 2.49
N ALA A 407 -20.87 26.35 3.03
CA ALA A 407 -21.29 25.12 3.69
C ALA A 407 -21.78 24.03 2.72
N ALA A 408 -21.92 24.30 1.42
CA ALA A 408 -22.54 23.38 0.48
C ALA A 408 -21.57 22.28 0.02
N VAL A 409 -22.09 21.05 0.06
CA VAL A 409 -21.37 19.81 -0.30
C VAL A 409 -21.38 19.54 -1.81
N ASP A 410 -22.16 20.30 -2.58
CA ASP A 410 -22.55 19.95 -3.96
C ASP A 410 -21.93 20.87 -5.04
N LEU A 411 -20.65 21.24 -4.89
CA LEU A 411 -19.96 21.97 -5.97
C LEU A 411 -19.84 21.10 -7.22
N PRO A 412 -20.00 21.66 -8.43
CA PRO A 412 -19.79 20.93 -9.68
C PRO A 412 -18.29 20.82 -9.99
N VAL A 413 -17.54 20.13 -9.12
CA VAL A 413 -16.07 19.99 -9.17
C VAL A 413 -15.56 19.56 -10.57
N PRO A 414 -16.17 18.58 -11.27
CA PRO A 414 -15.73 18.24 -12.63
C PRO A 414 -15.88 19.39 -13.64
N SER A 415 -16.95 20.18 -13.53
CA SER A 415 -17.18 21.34 -14.40
C SER A 415 -16.19 22.46 -14.12
N ILE A 416 -15.89 22.71 -12.84
CA ILE A 416 -14.86 23.67 -12.41
C ILE A 416 -13.50 23.27 -12.98
N ALA A 417 -13.09 22.01 -12.79
CA ALA A 417 -11.83 21.50 -13.29
C ALA A 417 -11.72 21.62 -14.82
N ASN A 418 -12.76 21.21 -15.55
CA ASN A 418 -12.79 21.29 -17.02
C ASN A 418 -12.68 22.72 -17.54
N GLU A 419 -13.34 23.67 -16.90
CA GLU A 419 -13.29 25.07 -17.30
C GLU A 419 -11.90 25.68 -17.04
N LEU A 420 -11.27 25.36 -15.91
CA LEU A 420 -9.90 25.75 -15.60
C LEU A 420 -8.90 25.15 -16.60
N ILE A 421 -9.04 23.85 -16.94
CA ILE A 421 -8.21 23.17 -17.94
C ILE A 421 -8.36 23.85 -19.30
N ARG A 422 -9.60 24.16 -19.71
CA ARG A 422 -9.90 24.84 -20.96
C ARG A 422 -9.27 26.24 -21.00
N ALA A 423 -9.46 27.04 -19.96
CA ALA A 423 -8.90 28.39 -19.86
C ALA A 423 -7.36 28.36 -19.81
N GLY A 424 -6.77 27.31 -19.24
CA GLY A 424 -5.33 27.14 -19.12
C GLY A 424 -4.58 26.83 -20.41
N ARG A 425 -5.28 26.45 -21.50
CA ARG A 425 -4.64 26.16 -22.79
C ARG A 425 -3.86 27.37 -23.31
N ASP A 426 -4.46 28.54 -23.22
CA ASP A 426 -3.91 29.81 -23.70
C ASP A 426 -3.40 30.72 -22.57
N ASP A 427 -3.35 30.23 -21.33
CA ASP A 427 -2.93 31.00 -20.17
C ASP A 427 -1.39 31.21 -20.19
N PRO A 428 -0.89 32.45 -20.23
CA PRO A 428 0.55 32.73 -20.14
C PRO A 428 1.07 32.66 -18.69
N GLY A 429 0.18 32.53 -17.70
CA GLY A 429 0.55 32.41 -16.29
C GLY A 429 1.31 31.13 -15.96
N GLU A 430 2.12 31.19 -14.90
CA GLU A 430 2.86 30.03 -14.37
C GLU A 430 2.68 29.98 -12.84
N PRO A 431 2.24 28.87 -12.24
CA PRO A 431 1.64 27.73 -12.94
C PRO A 431 0.35 28.14 -13.66
N SER A 432 0.03 27.47 -14.77
CA SER A 432 -1.15 27.80 -15.56
C SER A 432 -2.46 27.45 -14.83
N LEU A 433 -3.58 27.99 -15.30
CA LEU A 433 -4.92 27.56 -14.89
C LEU A 433 -5.18 26.07 -15.22
N ALA A 434 -4.49 25.50 -16.22
CA ALA A 434 -4.60 24.08 -16.52
C ALA A 434 -3.95 23.22 -15.44
N VAL A 435 -2.80 23.64 -14.90
CA VAL A 435 -2.19 22.98 -13.73
C VAL A 435 -3.15 22.98 -12.53
N LEU A 436 -3.85 24.10 -12.29
CA LEU A 436 -4.85 24.21 -11.24
C LEU A 436 -6.03 23.27 -11.47
N GLY A 437 -6.63 23.31 -12.66
CA GLY A 437 -7.75 22.44 -13.03
C GLY A 437 -7.40 20.95 -12.96
N ARG A 438 -6.20 20.56 -13.39
CA ARG A 438 -5.66 19.20 -13.23
C ARG A 438 -5.34 18.84 -11.77
N GLY A 439 -5.10 19.82 -10.90
CA GLY A 439 -5.04 19.67 -9.44
C GLY A 439 -6.37 19.27 -8.84
N VAL A 440 -7.40 20.05 -9.16
CA VAL A 440 -8.77 19.77 -8.73
C VAL A 440 -9.23 18.41 -9.24
N GLU A 441 -9.03 18.11 -10.53
CA GLU A 441 -9.39 16.81 -11.11
C GLU A 441 -8.67 15.65 -10.42
N ALA A 442 -7.36 15.78 -10.12
CA ALA A 442 -6.60 14.69 -9.52
C ALA A 442 -7.00 14.38 -8.07
N TRP A 443 -7.34 15.39 -7.28
CA TRP A 443 -7.92 15.16 -5.94
C TRP A 443 -9.27 14.45 -6.03
N ALA A 444 -10.13 14.88 -6.95
CA ALA A 444 -11.41 14.23 -7.17
C ALA A 444 -11.25 12.76 -7.62
N ALA A 445 -10.30 12.50 -8.52
CA ALA A 445 -9.96 11.15 -8.97
C ALA A 445 -9.34 10.29 -7.86
N LEU A 446 -8.50 10.87 -7.00
CA LEU A 446 -7.99 10.19 -5.81
C LEU A 446 -9.14 9.76 -4.90
N HIS A 447 -10.11 10.63 -4.60
CA HIS A 447 -11.26 10.28 -3.76
C HIS A 447 -12.08 9.13 -4.35
N ALA A 448 -12.35 9.17 -5.66
CA ALA A 448 -13.03 8.09 -6.35
C ALA A 448 -12.25 6.77 -6.26
N ALA A 449 -10.93 6.81 -6.48
CA ALA A 449 -10.07 5.66 -6.34
C ALA A 449 -10.06 5.10 -4.91
N ARG A 450 -9.92 5.95 -3.88
CA ARG A 450 -9.95 5.54 -2.47
C ARG A 450 -11.27 4.89 -2.10
N ARG A 451 -12.40 5.42 -2.59
CA ARG A 451 -13.72 4.82 -2.38
C ARG A 451 -13.86 3.45 -3.05
N GLY A 452 -13.50 3.35 -4.32
CA GLY A 452 -13.51 2.07 -5.04
C GLY A 452 -12.60 1.02 -4.40
N GLN A 453 -11.40 1.42 -3.98
CA GLN A 453 -10.48 0.56 -3.25
C GLN A 453 -11.07 0.11 -1.92
N PHE A 454 -11.64 1.04 -1.14
CA PHE A 454 -12.26 0.68 0.12
C PHE A 454 -13.36 -0.36 -0.05
N VAL A 455 -14.29 -0.15 -0.98
CA VAL A 455 -15.40 -1.09 -1.23
C VAL A 455 -14.85 -2.42 -1.75
N LYS A 456 -14.00 -2.41 -2.79
CA LYS A 456 -13.49 -3.63 -3.42
C LYS A 456 -12.57 -4.44 -2.50
N HIS A 457 -11.71 -3.75 -1.76
CA HIS A 457 -10.55 -4.37 -1.14
C HIS A 457 -10.56 -4.37 0.38
N SER A 458 -11.17 -3.38 1.01
CA SER A 458 -11.30 -3.35 2.48
C SER A 458 -12.59 -4.03 2.93
N LEU A 459 -13.71 -3.79 2.22
CA LEU A 459 -14.96 -4.51 2.51
C LEU A 459 -15.05 -5.86 1.82
N GLY A 460 -14.25 -6.09 0.78
CA GLY A 460 -14.43 -7.26 -0.08
C GLY A 460 -15.83 -7.25 -0.70
N MET A 461 -16.23 -6.15 -1.34
CA MET A 461 -17.54 -6.06 -1.98
C MET A 461 -17.37 -5.76 -3.48
N ASP A 462 -18.41 -6.02 -4.25
CA ASP A 462 -18.48 -5.55 -5.62
C ASP A 462 -18.64 -4.02 -5.62
N ALA A 463 -17.67 -3.30 -6.18
CA ALA A 463 -17.66 -1.85 -6.23
C ALA A 463 -18.19 -1.28 -7.56
N SER A 464 -18.74 -2.11 -8.45
CA SER A 464 -19.24 -1.68 -9.77
C SER A 464 -20.29 -0.58 -9.68
N TYR A 465 -21.21 -0.65 -8.70
CA TYR A 465 -22.22 0.37 -8.48
C TYR A 465 -21.62 1.70 -8.04
N GLU A 466 -20.71 1.69 -7.05
CA GLU A 466 -19.99 2.88 -6.61
C GLU A 466 -19.16 3.48 -7.73
N MET A 467 -18.46 2.66 -8.51
CA MET A 467 -17.64 3.14 -9.62
C MET A 467 -18.49 3.74 -10.75
N ALA A 468 -19.66 3.18 -11.04
CA ALA A 468 -20.60 3.76 -12.00
C ALA A 468 -21.11 5.13 -11.54
N ALA A 469 -21.38 5.31 -10.24
CA ALA A 469 -21.79 6.59 -9.67
C ALA A 469 -20.66 7.64 -9.70
N LEU A 470 -19.40 7.19 -9.60
CA LEU A 470 -18.21 8.05 -9.61
C LEU A 470 -17.66 8.34 -11.02
N GLU A 471 -18.17 7.68 -12.07
CA GLU A 471 -17.69 7.86 -13.44
C GLU A 471 -17.66 9.32 -13.91
N PRO A 472 -18.69 10.17 -13.67
CA PRO A 472 -18.65 11.58 -14.06
C PRO A 472 -17.49 12.37 -13.45
N VAL A 473 -16.96 11.92 -12.30
CA VAL A 473 -15.84 12.56 -11.60
C VAL A 473 -14.50 12.20 -12.24
N ILE A 474 -14.35 10.96 -12.72
CA ILE A 474 -13.09 10.47 -13.27
C ILE A 474 -13.00 10.53 -14.79
N ALA A 475 -14.10 10.74 -15.51
CA ALA A 475 -14.17 10.60 -16.97
C ALA A 475 -13.08 11.37 -17.75
N GLY A 476 -12.69 12.56 -17.28
CA GLY A 476 -11.64 13.40 -17.89
C GLY A 476 -10.21 13.12 -17.42
N TYR A 477 -10.05 12.31 -16.36
CA TYR A 477 -8.76 12.11 -15.71
C TYR A 477 -7.90 11.11 -16.49
N PRO A 478 -6.63 11.41 -16.80
CA PRO A 478 -5.79 10.54 -17.63
C PRO A 478 -5.53 9.12 -17.11
N LEU A 479 -5.68 8.89 -15.79
CA LEU A 479 -5.54 7.54 -15.19
C LEU A 479 -6.89 6.87 -14.90
N ALA A 480 -8.00 7.42 -15.41
CA ALA A 480 -9.33 6.83 -15.26
C ALA A 480 -9.42 5.34 -15.68
N PRO A 481 -8.76 4.88 -16.76
CA PRO A 481 -8.78 3.45 -17.13
C PRO A 481 -8.32 2.53 -15.99
N LEU A 482 -7.28 2.92 -15.23
CA LEU A 482 -6.84 2.15 -14.07
C LEU A 482 -7.84 2.22 -12.92
N ILE A 483 -8.47 3.37 -12.68
CA ILE A 483 -9.48 3.53 -11.64
C ILE A 483 -10.72 2.66 -11.94
N ARG A 484 -11.16 2.60 -13.21
CA ARG A 484 -12.31 1.79 -13.64
C ARG A 484 -12.13 0.30 -13.37
N THR A 485 -10.90 -0.20 -13.28
CA THR A 485 -10.62 -1.61 -12.88
C THR A 485 -11.12 -1.96 -11.47
N LEU A 486 -11.42 -0.96 -10.65
CA LEU A 486 -12.06 -1.16 -9.34
C LEU A 486 -13.53 -1.58 -9.47
N ALA A 487 -14.17 -1.38 -10.63
CA ALA A 487 -15.51 -1.88 -10.90
C ALA A 487 -15.55 -3.40 -11.12
N GLU A 488 -14.43 -4.01 -11.52
CA GLU A 488 -14.36 -5.45 -11.72
C GLU A 488 -14.54 -6.20 -10.39
N PRO A 489 -15.26 -7.32 -10.36
CA PRO A 489 -15.34 -8.17 -9.18
C PRO A 489 -13.95 -8.54 -8.62
N PRO A 490 -13.82 -8.67 -7.28
CA PRO A 490 -12.63 -9.27 -6.69
C PRO A 490 -12.34 -10.65 -7.28
N GLY A 491 -11.08 -10.90 -7.65
CA GLY A 491 -10.67 -12.18 -8.21
C GLY A 491 -10.99 -12.39 -9.70
N SER A 492 -11.52 -11.40 -10.42
CA SER A 492 -11.73 -11.49 -11.87
C SER A 492 -10.46 -11.94 -12.61
N PRO A 493 -10.58 -12.83 -13.62
CA PRO A 493 -9.46 -13.20 -14.49
C PRO A 493 -8.94 -11.99 -15.27
N ALA A 494 -7.71 -12.11 -15.79
CA ALA A 494 -7.07 -11.04 -16.55
C ALA A 494 -7.85 -10.61 -17.81
N ALA A 495 -8.65 -11.50 -18.39
CA ALA A 495 -9.46 -11.23 -19.57
C ALA A 495 -10.53 -10.16 -19.30
N ASP A 496 -11.09 -10.12 -18.09
CA ASP A 496 -12.14 -9.15 -17.73
C ASP A 496 -11.61 -7.71 -17.70
N TYR A 497 -10.30 -7.54 -17.47
CA TYR A 497 -9.65 -6.22 -17.49
C TYR A 497 -9.22 -5.79 -18.90
N ALA A 498 -9.25 -6.68 -19.90
CA ALA A 498 -8.65 -6.44 -21.21
C ALA A 498 -9.36 -5.31 -21.95
N ASP A 499 -10.69 -5.31 -21.95
CA ASP A 499 -11.50 -4.30 -22.66
C ASP A 499 -11.28 -2.87 -22.13
N GLY A 500 -10.93 -2.73 -20.84
CA GLY A 500 -10.70 -1.43 -20.21
C GLY A 500 -9.26 -0.92 -20.29
N LEU A 501 -8.28 -1.79 -20.56
CA LEU A 501 -6.85 -1.46 -20.44
C LEU A 501 -6.01 -1.75 -21.69
N SER A 502 -6.50 -2.51 -22.68
CA SER A 502 -5.70 -2.91 -23.85
C SER A 502 -5.12 -1.72 -24.62
N ASP A 503 -5.85 -0.62 -24.66
CA ASP A 503 -5.53 0.61 -25.39
C ASP A 503 -5.00 1.70 -24.45
N PHE A 504 -4.71 1.36 -23.19
CA PHE A 504 -4.14 2.28 -22.22
C PHE A 504 -2.61 2.28 -22.30
N VAL A 505 -2.02 3.42 -22.67
CA VAL A 505 -0.58 3.63 -22.60
C VAL A 505 -0.19 4.13 -21.21
N MET A 506 0.56 3.31 -20.47
CA MET A 506 1.16 3.77 -19.22
C MET A 506 2.46 4.50 -19.52
N VAL A 507 2.43 5.83 -19.45
CA VAL A 507 3.59 6.68 -19.75
C VAL A 507 4.52 6.80 -18.57
N ASP A 508 4.06 7.22 -17.39
CA ASP A 508 4.84 7.19 -16.15
C ASP A 508 3.88 7.11 -14.95
N GLY A 509 4.42 6.93 -13.74
CA GLY A 509 3.62 6.92 -12.52
C GLY A 509 4.44 7.02 -11.26
N ALA A 510 3.81 7.53 -10.20
CA ALA A 510 4.43 7.59 -8.89
C ALA A 510 4.64 6.17 -8.33
N GLY A 511 5.87 5.85 -7.93
CA GLY A 511 6.24 4.50 -7.49
C GLY A 511 5.61 4.06 -6.17
N LEU A 512 5.20 5.01 -5.32
CA LEU A 512 4.76 4.79 -3.93
C LEU A 512 3.60 5.73 -3.57
N GLY A 513 2.39 5.42 -4.07
CA GLY A 513 1.19 6.22 -3.84
C GLY A 513 -0.09 5.41 -4.02
N ALA A 514 -1.26 6.07 -4.06
CA ALA A 514 -2.54 5.40 -4.30
C ALA A 514 -2.53 4.59 -5.63
N LEU A 515 -1.81 5.06 -6.66
CA LEU A 515 -1.67 4.34 -7.94
C LEU A 515 -1.05 2.96 -7.74
N TYR A 516 0.00 2.87 -6.92
CA TYR A 516 0.68 1.61 -6.62
C TYR A 516 -0.31 0.58 -6.07
N SER A 517 -1.20 1.00 -5.16
CA SER A 517 -2.18 0.10 -4.55
C SER A 517 -3.25 -0.42 -5.53
N ILE A 518 -3.60 0.34 -6.57
CA ILE A 518 -4.47 -0.16 -7.67
C ILE A 518 -3.70 -1.19 -8.50
N VAL A 519 -2.54 -0.77 -9.03
CA VAL A 519 -1.75 -1.59 -9.96
C VAL A 519 -1.31 -2.91 -9.32
N TYR A 520 -0.92 -2.90 -8.03
CA TYR A 520 -0.42 -4.09 -7.36
C TYR A 520 -1.47 -5.19 -7.21
N ARG A 521 -2.76 -4.83 -7.21
CA ARG A 521 -3.89 -5.75 -7.08
C ARG A 521 -4.41 -6.27 -8.43
N LEU A 522 -3.90 -5.76 -9.56
CA LEU A 522 -4.22 -6.28 -10.89
C LEU A 522 -3.43 -7.57 -11.21
N PRO A 523 -3.99 -8.53 -11.97
CA PRO A 523 -3.25 -9.70 -12.43
C PRO A 523 -2.05 -9.33 -13.31
N ASN A 524 -0.92 -10.03 -13.15
CA ASN A 524 0.34 -9.68 -13.83
C ASN A 524 0.28 -9.76 -15.37
N ASN A 525 -0.59 -10.61 -15.90
CA ASN A 525 -0.78 -10.85 -17.33
C ASN A 525 -1.81 -9.91 -17.99
N VAL A 526 -2.45 -9.01 -17.24
CA VAL A 526 -3.28 -7.95 -17.84
C VAL A 526 -2.41 -7.10 -18.76
N ARG A 527 -2.87 -6.96 -20.00
CA ARG A 527 -2.15 -6.25 -21.06
C ARG A 527 -2.61 -4.79 -21.11
N LEU A 528 -1.63 -3.91 -21.09
CA LEU A 528 -1.72 -2.51 -21.48
C LEU A 528 -1.21 -2.37 -22.93
N GLU A 529 -1.35 -1.20 -23.53
CA GLU A 529 -0.91 -1.01 -24.93
C GLU A 529 0.60 -1.25 -25.09
N ASN A 530 1.41 -0.69 -24.18
CA ASN A 530 2.87 -0.71 -24.25
C ASN A 530 3.54 -1.79 -23.37
N MET A 531 2.82 -2.37 -22.40
CA MET A 531 3.37 -3.39 -21.50
C MET A 531 2.30 -4.26 -20.84
N ASN A 532 2.70 -5.21 -20.00
CA ASN A 532 1.77 -5.87 -19.08
C ASN A 532 1.93 -5.32 -17.65
N VAL A 533 0.91 -5.57 -16.84
CA VAL A 533 0.88 -5.15 -15.43
C VAL A 533 2.07 -5.70 -14.63
N GLY A 534 2.53 -6.93 -14.91
CA GLY A 534 3.70 -7.51 -14.22
C GLY A 534 4.99 -6.71 -14.45
N ARG A 535 5.21 -6.25 -15.70
CA ARG A 535 6.30 -5.35 -16.07
C ARG A 535 6.11 -3.98 -15.42
N LEU A 536 4.90 -3.42 -15.46
CA LEU A 536 4.57 -2.15 -14.78
C LEU A 536 4.89 -2.20 -13.28
N LYS A 537 4.47 -3.26 -12.58
CA LYS A 537 4.81 -3.47 -11.16
C LYS A 537 6.31 -3.45 -10.96
N ARG A 538 7.09 -4.21 -11.72
CA ARG A 538 8.57 -4.20 -11.60
C ARG A 538 9.16 -2.80 -11.79
N MET A 539 8.59 -2.01 -12.70
CA MET A 539 9.06 -0.65 -12.99
C MET A 539 8.68 0.36 -11.91
N LEU A 540 7.44 0.37 -11.44
CA LEU A 540 7.05 1.17 -10.26
C LEU A 540 7.88 0.79 -9.04
N ARG A 541 8.25 -0.50 -8.92
CA ARG A 541 9.18 -0.98 -7.90
C ARG A 541 10.63 -0.52 -8.13
N ALA A 542 11.04 -0.14 -9.33
CA ALA A 542 12.38 0.37 -9.62
C ALA A 542 12.45 1.91 -9.47
N CYS A 543 11.39 2.62 -9.83
CA CYS A 543 11.26 4.08 -9.75
C CYS A 543 11.00 4.61 -8.33
N ARG A 544 11.70 4.07 -7.32
CA ARG A 544 11.54 4.51 -5.93
C ARG A 544 12.40 5.72 -5.65
N ILE A 545 11.77 6.70 -5.02
CA ILE A 545 12.38 7.94 -4.58
C ILE A 545 12.97 7.71 -3.19
N GLN A 546 14.11 8.33 -2.93
CA GLN A 546 14.84 8.19 -1.69
C GLN A 546 14.80 9.47 -0.88
N VAL A 547 13.58 9.86 -0.56
CA VAL A 547 13.28 10.91 0.40
C VAL A 547 12.52 10.32 1.59
N GLU A 548 12.55 11.01 2.72
CA GLU A 548 12.12 10.46 4.01
C GLU A 548 10.67 9.93 4.01
N PRO A 549 9.65 10.63 3.47
CA PRO A 549 8.29 10.10 3.44
C PRO A 549 8.15 8.81 2.61
N ASP A 550 8.84 8.74 1.47
CA ASP A 550 8.81 7.59 0.55
C ASP A 550 9.54 6.38 1.14
N LEU A 551 10.67 6.61 1.82
CA LEU A 551 11.43 5.57 2.53
C LEU A 551 10.65 5.04 3.74
N HIS A 552 10.05 5.94 4.53
CA HIS A 552 9.16 5.57 5.64
C HIS A 552 8.04 4.65 5.15
N ARG A 553 7.27 5.08 4.15
CA ARG A 553 6.17 4.29 3.58
C ARG A 553 6.65 2.95 3.02
N THR A 554 7.82 2.92 2.39
CA THR A 554 8.45 1.70 1.89
C THR A 554 8.75 0.72 3.03
N MET A 555 9.29 1.22 4.14
CA MET A 555 9.65 0.40 5.29
C MET A 555 8.42 -0.09 6.06
N THR A 556 7.44 0.77 6.31
CA THR A 556 6.29 0.45 7.19
C THR A 556 5.15 -0.26 6.48
N LYS A 557 4.88 0.06 5.20
CA LYS A 557 3.75 -0.55 4.48
C LYS A 557 4.16 -1.72 3.59
N ARG A 558 5.34 -1.64 2.95
CA ARG A 558 5.70 -2.58 1.88
C ARG A 558 6.68 -3.67 2.30
N TYR A 559 7.62 -3.34 3.17
CA TYR A 559 8.67 -4.27 3.61
C TYR A 559 8.66 -4.52 5.11
N SER A 560 7.57 -4.18 5.81
CA SER A 560 7.44 -4.33 7.26
C SER A 560 7.82 -5.72 7.75
N SER A 561 7.53 -6.76 6.96
CA SER A 561 7.81 -8.15 7.28
C SER A 561 9.06 -8.74 6.62
N LYS A 562 9.90 -7.93 5.96
CA LYS A 562 11.10 -8.40 5.24
C LYS A 562 12.39 -7.80 5.83
N PRO A 563 12.99 -8.42 6.88
CA PRO A 563 14.14 -7.87 7.61
C PRO A 563 15.32 -7.45 6.74
N LYS A 564 15.69 -8.24 5.72
CA LYS A 564 16.79 -7.90 4.79
C LYS A 564 16.51 -6.60 4.03
N MET A 565 15.26 -6.39 3.60
CA MET A 565 14.86 -5.17 2.91
C MET A 565 14.77 -3.98 3.87
N LEU A 566 14.28 -4.19 5.10
CA LEU A 566 14.26 -3.16 6.14
C LEU A 566 15.67 -2.65 6.47
N ILE A 567 16.63 -3.55 6.60
CA ILE A 567 18.06 -3.22 6.80
C ILE A 567 18.56 -2.35 5.64
N TYR A 568 18.33 -2.77 4.40
CA TYR A 568 18.73 -2.02 3.20
C TYR A 568 18.10 -0.61 3.12
N PHE A 569 16.84 -0.46 3.49
CA PHE A 569 16.18 0.85 3.49
C PHE A 569 16.53 1.70 4.71
N SER A 570 16.87 1.09 5.85
CA SER A 570 17.36 1.82 7.02
C SER A 570 18.69 2.52 6.74
N GLU A 571 19.56 1.93 5.91
CA GLU A 571 20.81 2.56 5.48
C GLU A 571 20.54 3.81 4.64
N GLN A 572 19.65 3.71 3.66
CA GLN A 572 19.21 4.88 2.88
C GLN A 572 18.55 5.95 3.75
N LEU A 573 17.65 5.55 4.65
CA LEU A 573 16.99 6.49 5.53
C LEU A 573 17.99 7.18 6.47
N SER A 574 19.09 6.52 6.86
CA SER A 574 20.14 7.15 7.66
C SER A 574 20.90 8.26 6.93
N ASP A 575 20.94 8.25 5.61
CA ASP A 575 21.50 9.35 4.81
C ASP A 575 20.53 10.54 4.73
N VAL A 576 19.22 10.27 4.78
CA VAL A 576 18.16 11.27 4.61
C VAL A 576 17.68 11.87 5.93
N SER A 577 17.53 11.07 6.98
CA SER A 577 17.01 11.46 8.30
C SER A 577 17.56 10.56 9.42
N ARG A 578 18.69 10.97 10.01
CA ARG A 578 19.43 10.18 11.02
C ARG A 578 18.70 9.97 12.33
N ASP A 579 17.82 10.88 12.69
CA ASP A 579 17.08 10.86 13.96
C ASP A 579 15.65 10.32 13.79
N SER A 580 15.31 9.78 12.61
CA SER A 580 13.99 9.22 12.31
C SER A 580 13.59 8.11 13.30
N PRO A 581 12.42 8.17 13.96
CA PRO A 581 11.95 7.12 14.86
C PRO A 581 11.84 5.76 14.17
N VAL A 582 11.36 5.70 12.91
CA VAL A 582 11.29 4.43 12.15
C VAL A 582 12.68 3.85 11.85
N LEU A 583 13.69 4.69 11.62
CA LEU A 583 15.07 4.26 11.45
C LEU A 583 15.61 3.59 12.72
N ILE A 584 15.49 4.29 13.86
CA ILE A 584 16.03 3.83 15.14
C ILE A 584 15.33 2.54 15.60
N SER A 585 13.99 2.51 15.56
CA SER A 585 13.20 1.33 15.92
C SER A 585 13.45 0.14 15.00
N THR A 586 13.58 0.35 13.68
CA THR A 586 13.91 -0.72 12.72
C THR A 586 15.29 -1.30 12.98
N ASN A 587 16.28 -0.46 13.29
CA ASN A 587 17.62 -0.92 13.65
C ASN A 587 17.61 -1.80 14.91
N VAL A 588 16.84 -1.43 15.94
CA VAL A 588 16.68 -2.27 17.14
C VAL A 588 16.00 -3.60 16.79
N ARG A 589 14.90 -3.57 16.02
CA ARG A 589 14.14 -4.77 15.63
C ARG A 589 14.95 -5.73 14.78
N CYS A 590 15.63 -5.25 13.74
CA CYS A 590 16.27 -6.09 12.74
C CYS A 590 17.74 -6.37 13.02
N ARG A 591 18.38 -5.62 13.92
CA ARG A 591 19.79 -5.76 14.28
C ARG A 591 19.98 -5.87 15.80
N TRP A 592 19.10 -6.63 16.47
CA TRP A 592 19.02 -6.75 17.93
C TRP A 592 20.39 -6.95 18.61
N ASP A 593 21.23 -7.87 18.10
CA ASP A 593 22.54 -8.16 18.70
C ASP A 593 23.50 -6.96 18.70
N LEU A 594 23.38 -6.04 17.73
CA LEU A 594 24.21 -4.83 17.66
C LEU A 594 23.73 -3.74 18.62
N PHE A 595 22.46 -3.78 19.03
CA PHE A 595 21.80 -2.71 19.78
C PHE A 595 21.39 -3.08 21.21
N LYS A 596 21.28 -4.37 21.56
CA LYS A 596 20.83 -4.82 22.90
C LYS A 596 21.64 -4.25 24.07
N ASN A 597 22.93 -3.99 23.87
CA ASN A 597 23.83 -3.39 24.88
C ASN A 597 23.83 -1.85 24.86
N LYS A 598 23.04 -1.22 23.98
CA LYS A 598 22.93 0.23 23.81
C LYS A 598 21.52 0.75 24.11
N LEU A 599 20.59 -0.12 24.51
CA LEU A 599 19.17 0.24 24.66
C LEU A 599 18.96 1.36 25.68
N ASP A 600 19.65 1.31 26.83
CA ASP A 600 19.54 2.37 27.85
C ASP A 600 20.00 3.73 27.32
N LYS A 601 21.11 3.75 26.57
CA LYS A 601 21.63 4.96 25.92
C LYS A 601 20.66 5.48 24.87
N LEU A 602 20.11 4.60 24.04
CA LEU A 602 19.13 4.98 23.03
C LEU A 602 17.85 5.53 23.66
N HIS A 603 17.35 4.89 24.72
CA HIS A 603 16.16 5.35 25.43
C HIS A 603 16.40 6.69 26.14
N GLN A 604 17.60 6.91 26.70
CA GLN A 604 17.98 8.22 27.24
C GLN A 604 18.06 9.31 26.17
N GLN A 605 18.53 8.96 24.97
CA GLN A 605 18.66 9.89 23.85
C GLN A 605 17.30 10.21 23.19
N TYR A 606 16.39 9.23 23.17
CA TYR A 606 15.08 9.30 22.52
C TYR A 606 13.95 8.85 23.46
N PRO A 607 13.74 9.54 24.59
CA PRO A 607 12.77 9.11 25.61
C PRO A 607 11.32 9.15 25.10
N ASP A 608 11.05 10.05 24.15
CA ASP A 608 9.71 10.32 23.61
C ASP A 608 9.41 9.51 22.33
N TYR A 609 10.20 8.47 22.03
CA TYR A 609 10.00 7.64 20.84
C TYR A 609 9.20 6.37 21.20
N PRO A 610 7.86 6.37 21.08
CA PRO A 610 7.06 5.18 21.35
C PRO A 610 7.49 3.98 20.50
N SER A 611 7.70 4.12 19.19
CA SER A 611 8.17 2.98 18.37
C SER A 611 9.50 2.35 18.82
N LEU A 612 10.39 3.12 19.45
CA LEU A 612 11.59 2.56 20.06
C LEU A 612 11.23 1.67 21.26
N ASN A 613 10.34 2.13 22.15
CA ASN A 613 9.85 1.33 23.27
C ASN A 613 9.19 0.03 22.78
N LEU A 614 8.36 0.10 21.74
CA LEU A 614 7.74 -1.09 21.14
C LEU A 614 8.77 -2.06 20.55
N ALA A 615 9.78 -1.55 19.83
CA ALA A 615 10.84 -2.38 19.26
C ALA A 615 11.67 -3.07 20.34
N ILE A 616 11.97 -2.37 21.44
CA ILE A 616 12.66 -2.93 22.61
C ILE A 616 11.81 -4.03 23.27
N ALA A 617 10.52 -3.76 23.52
CA ALA A 617 9.61 -4.72 24.13
C ALA A 617 9.53 -6.02 23.31
N LYS A 618 9.34 -5.91 21.99
CA LYS A 618 9.33 -7.06 21.07
C LYS A 618 10.66 -7.81 21.07
N GLY A 619 11.78 -7.09 21.12
CA GLY A 619 13.11 -7.70 21.17
C GLY A 619 13.33 -8.53 22.43
N TRP A 620 12.96 -8.02 23.61
CA TRP A 620 13.03 -8.77 24.87
C TRP A 620 12.09 -9.97 24.88
N LEU A 621 10.85 -9.80 24.40
CA LEU A 621 9.89 -10.90 24.29
C LEU A 621 10.42 -12.04 23.41
N ALA A 622 11.00 -11.71 22.25
CA ALA A 622 11.60 -12.69 21.34
C ALA A 622 12.81 -13.43 21.93
N HIS A 623 13.45 -12.88 22.96
CA HIS A 623 14.58 -13.49 23.68
C HIS A 623 14.19 -14.09 25.04
N GLY A 624 12.88 -14.17 25.33
CA GLY A 624 12.35 -14.82 26.53
C GLY A 624 12.42 -13.98 27.82
N ASP A 625 12.85 -12.72 27.76
CA ASP A 625 12.83 -11.81 28.93
C ASP A 625 11.48 -11.08 29.01
N ARG A 626 10.47 -11.78 29.53
CA ARG A 626 9.10 -11.26 29.59
C ARG A 626 8.96 -10.09 30.55
N GLY A 627 9.70 -10.08 31.66
CA GLY A 627 9.66 -8.98 32.63
C GLY A 627 10.09 -7.66 32.01
N ARG A 628 11.22 -7.64 31.27
CA ARG A 628 11.63 -6.43 30.52
C ARG A 628 10.71 -6.10 29.37
N ALA A 629 10.16 -7.11 28.69
CA ALA A 629 9.18 -6.86 27.64
C ALA A 629 7.96 -6.11 28.17
N ILE A 630 7.39 -6.55 29.31
CA ILE A 630 6.26 -5.91 29.99
C ILE A 630 6.60 -4.46 30.34
N GLU A 631 7.76 -4.19 30.96
CA GLU A 631 8.18 -2.81 31.32
C GLU A 631 8.13 -1.86 30.11
N PHE A 632 8.70 -2.28 28.97
CA PHE A 632 8.73 -1.44 27.77
C PHE A 632 7.39 -1.36 27.05
N TYR A 633 6.56 -2.41 27.09
CA TYR A 633 5.18 -2.34 26.61
C TYR A 633 4.35 -1.36 27.44
N GLU A 634 4.53 -1.31 28.77
CA GLU A 634 3.84 -0.34 29.62
C GLU A 634 4.25 1.10 29.29
N LYS A 635 5.56 1.36 29.17
CA LYS A 635 6.08 2.67 28.71
C LYS A 635 5.48 3.07 27.36
N TYR A 636 5.45 2.14 26.41
CA TYR A 636 4.83 2.36 25.12
C TYR A 636 3.35 2.75 25.27
N THR A 637 2.55 1.93 25.95
CA THR A 637 1.10 2.15 26.06
C THR A 637 0.75 3.40 26.87
N ALA A 638 1.66 3.91 27.70
CA ALA A 638 1.52 5.19 28.38
C ALA A 638 1.71 6.40 27.43
N GLN A 639 2.58 6.26 26.42
CA GLN A 639 2.87 7.32 25.42
C GLN A 639 1.91 7.28 24.23
N ALA A 640 1.69 6.07 23.71
CA ALA A 640 0.91 5.79 22.51
C ALA A 640 -0.03 4.61 22.81
N PRO A 641 -1.12 4.83 23.57
CA PRO A 641 -2.07 3.76 23.82
C PRO A 641 -2.74 3.37 22.51
N ASP A 642 -2.33 2.24 21.95
CA ASP A 642 -2.99 1.62 20.81
C ASP A 642 -3.39 0.17 21.12
N PRO A 643 -4.51 -0.31 20.56
CA PRO A 643 -4.99 -1.66 20.83
C PRO A 643 -4.05 -2.80 20.45
N VAL A 644 -3.19 -2.65 19.44
CA VAL A 644 -2.25 -3.70 19.01
C VAL A 644 -1.17 -3.90 20.07
N ALA A 645 -0.62 -2.81 20.60
CA ALA A 645 0.33 -2.88 21.70
C ALA A 645 -0.31 -3.35 23.00
N LEU A 646 -1.53 -2.91 23.33
CA LEU A 646 -2.27 -3.41 24.50
C LEU A 646 -2.52 -4.91 24.39
N ARG A 647 -2.87 -5.45 23.21
CA ARG A 647 -2.96 -6.90 22.99
C ARG A 647 -1.62 -7.61 23.22
N SER A 648 -0.51 -7.00 22.76
CA SER A 648 0.82 -7.57 22.95
C SER A 648 1.25 -7.59 24.42
N LEU A 649 0.92 -6.53 25.17
CA LEU A 649 1.12 -6.46 26.61
C LEU A 649 0.25 -7.48 27.35
N ALA A 650 -1.04 -7.57 27.02
CA ALA A 650 -1.93 -8.58 27.57
C ALA A 650 -1.40 -9.99 27.30
N HIS A 651 -0.88 -10.23 26.10
CA HIS A 651 -0.25 -11.50 25.74
C HIS A 651 0.95 -11.83 26.64
N ALA A 652 1.83 -10.86 26.88
CA ALA A 652 2.97 -11.04 27.79
C ALA A 652 2.51 -11.38 29.22
N TYR A 653 1.45 -10.73 29.73
CA TYR A 653 0.85 -11.07 31.02
C TYR A 653 0.29 -12.50 31.07
N PHE A 654 -0.44 -12.90 30.04
CA PHE A 654 -0.98 -14.26 29.95
C PHE A 654 0.13 -15.31 29.90
N GLN A 655 1.23 -15.05 29.19
CA GLN A 655 2.38 -15.98 29.15
C GLN A 655 3.09 -16.14 30.51
N GLU A 656 3.03 -15.12 31.37
CA GLU A 656 3.52 -15.19 32.76
C GLU A 656 2.48 -15.83 33.71
N GLY A 657 1.31 -16.22 33.21
CA GLY A 657 0.23 -16.80 34.00
C GLY A 657 -0.59 -15.77 34.79
N ASP A 658 -0.42 -14.47 34.52
CA ASP A 658 -1.19 -13.40 35.13
C ASP A 658 -2.47 -13.12 34.31
N GLU A 659 -3.44 -14.02 34.46
CA GLU A 659 -4.73 -13.91 33.74
C GLU A 659 -5.52 -12.65 34.15
N ASP A 660 -5.38 -12.19 35.39
CA ASP A 660 -6.05 -10.98 35.87
C ASP A 660 -5.52 -9.75 35.13
N MET A 661 -4.20 -9.59 35.03
CA MET A 661 -3.60 -8.49 34.27
C MET A 661 -3.80 -8.64 32.76
N TRP A 662 -3.83 -9.86 32.23
CA TRP A 662 -4.22 -10.10 30.84
C TRP A 662 -5.63 -9.55 30.56
N LEU A 663 -6.64 -9.96 31.34
CA LEU A 663 -8.02 -9.54 31.13
C LEU A 663 -8.19 -8.04 31.39
N ALA A 664 -7.55 -7.49 32.43
CA ALA A 664 -7.55 -6.06 32.70
C ALA A 664 -6.96 -5.26 31.52
N THR A 665 -5.85 -5.73 30.95
CA THR A 665 -5.21 -5.08 29.79
C THR A 665 -6.05 -5.22 28.52
N MET A 666 -6.68 -6.39 28.28
CA MET A 666 -7.62 -6.56 27.18
C MET A 666 -8.83 -5.63 27.32
N ASN A 667 -9.33 -5.40 28.53
CA ASN A 667 -10.44 -4.48 28.77
C ASN A 667 -10.08 -3.01 28.53
N ARG A 668 -8.81 -2.62 28.74
CA ARG A 668 -8.33 -1.26 28.40
C ARG A 668 -8.49 -0.96 26.92
N ILE A 669 -8.42 -1.95 26.03
CA ILE A 669 -8.61 -1.76 24.59
C ILE A 669 -9.95 -1.05 24.31
N PHE A 670 -11.02 -1.46 24.99
CA PHE A 670 -12.36 -0.90 24.79
C PHE A 670 -12.55 0.52 25.33
N GLN A 671 -11.56 1.06 26.03
CA GLN A 671 -11.55 2.46 26.49
C GLN A 671 -10.97 3.41 25.43
N HIS A 672 -10.33 2.86 24.41
CA HIS A 672 -9.81 3.61 23.28
C HIS A 672 -10.81 3.57 22.13
N GLU A 673 -10.65 4.46 21.17
CA GLU A 673 -11.50 4.47 19.98
C GLU A 673 -11.08 3.36 19.02
N ASP A 674 -12.06 2.67 18.42
CA ASP A 674 -11.81 1.65 17.41
C ASP A 674 -12.00 2.21 16.01
N TYR A 675 -10.91 2.24 15.26
CA TYR A 675 -10.90 2.70 13.88
C TYR A 675 -11.06 1.55 12.87
N GLY A 676 -11.11 0.31 13.33
CA GLY A 676 -11.17 -0.88 12.48
C GLY A 676 -11.86 -2.03 13.18
N LEU A 677 -11.15 -3.15 13.29
CA LEU A 677 -11.65 -4.38 13.90
C LEU A 677 -11.00 -4.65 15.27
N ARG A 678 -10.43 -3.65 15.92
CA ARG A 678 -9.57 -3.89 17.10
C ARG A 678 -10.37 -4.30 18.32
N HIS A 679 -11.50 -3.66 18.58
CA HIS A 679 -12.43 -4.06 19.64
C HIS A 679 -13.01 -5.44 19.34
N ALA A 680 -13.40 -5.66 18.09
CA ALA A 680 -13.96 -6.94 17.67
C ALA A 680 -12.94 -8.08 17.89
N ARG A 681 -11.70 -7.90 17.42
CA ARG A 681 -10.59 -8.84 17.62
C ARG A 681 -10.24 -9.03 19.10
N ALA A 682 -10.29 -7.97 19.92
CA ALA A 682 -10.08 -8.09 21.35
C ALA A 682 -11.18 -8.92 22.04
N ALA A 683 -12.45 -8.65 21.71
CA ALA A 683 -13.60 -9.39 22.22
C ALA A 683 -13.54 -10.87 21.78
N THR A 684 -13.22 -11.12 20.51
CA THR A 684 -13.03 -12.47 19.97
C THR A 684 -11.87 -13.20 20.63
N ALA A 685 -10.76 -12.53 20.95
CA ALA A 685 -9.65 -13.14 21.68
C ALA A 685 -10.03 -13.50 23.13
N ILE A 686 -10.80 -12.64 23.82
CA ILE A 686 -11.34 -12.96 25.15
C ILE A 686 -12.28 -14.17 25.05
N ALA A 687 -13.23 -14.14 24.10
CA ALA A 687 -14.17 -15.23 23.86
C ALA A 687 -13.43 -16.55 23.62
N ALA A 688 -12.53 -16.60 22.62
CA ALA A 688 -11.77 -17.80 22.29
C ALA A 688 -10.94 -18.33 23.49
N THR A 689 -10.41 -17.43 24.33
CA THR A 689 -9.65 -17.84 25.53
C THR A 689 -10.55 -18.48 26.58
N LEU A 690 -11.67 -17.85 26.93
CA LEU A 690 -12.65 -18.40 27.87
C LEU A 690 -13.21 -19.73 27.38
N MET A 691 -13.49 -19.79 26.09
CA MET A 691 -14.06 -20.93 25.43
C MET A 691 -13.01 -22.06 25.33
N HIS A 692 -11.70 -21.75 25.28
CA HIS A 692 -10.62 -22.74 25.46
C HIS A 692 -10.55 -23.29 26.89
N GLN A 693 -10.85 -22.47 27.89
CA GLN A 693 -10.93 -22.86 29.30
C GLN A 693 -12.23 -23.63 29.64
N GLY A 694 -13.09 -23.93 28.65
CA GLY A 694 -14.39 -24.57 28.84
C GLY A 694 -15.46 -23.65 29.41
N LYS A 695 -15.20 -22.35 29.53
CA LYS A 695 -16.12 -21.32 30.06
C LYS A 695 -17.01 -20.77 28.94
N HIS A 696 -17.74 -21.64 28.24
CA HIS A 696 -18.49 -21.28 27.03
C HIS A 696 -19.60 -20.23 27.28
N GLU A 697 -20.30 -20.32 28.43
CA GLU A 697 -21.32 -19.34 28.83
C GLU A 697 -20.72 -17.96 29.06
N GLU A 698 -19.55 -17.87 29.70
CA GLU A 698 -18.84 -16.59 29.90
C GLU A 698 -18.27 -16.03 28.59
N ALA A 699 -17.91 -16.90 27.63
CA ALA A 699 -17.38 -16.51 26.33
C ALA A 699 -18.44 -15.89 25.41
N LEU A 700 -19.69 -16.33 25.52
CA LEU A 700 -20.78 -15.94 24.64
C LEU A 700 -20.99 -14.42 24.50
N PRO A 701 -21.12 -13.61 25.56
CA PRO A 701 -21.29 -12.16 25.41
C PRO A 701 -20.09 -11.50 24.71
N TRP A 702 -18.88 -12.05 24.85
CA TRP A 702 -17.70 -11.57 24.13
C TRP A 702 -17.70 -11.98 22.67
N ALA A 703 -18.18 -13.19 22.36
CA ALA A 703 -18.32 -13.69 20.99
C ALA A 703 -19.38 -12.87 20.22
N GLU A 704 -20.53 -12.61 20.85
CA GLU A 704 -21.58 -11.72 20.32
C GLU A 704 -21.04 -10.31 20.08
N ARG A 705 -20.31 -9.75 21.05
CA ARG A 705 -19.65 -8.44 20.90
C ARG A 705 -18.68 -8.43 19.72
N GLY A 706 -17.87 -9.47 19.55
CA GLY A 706 -16.97 -9.60 18.40
C GLY A 706 -17.74 -9.62 17.08
N ALA A 707 -18.73 -10.51 16.98
CA ALA A 707 -19.55 -10.71 15.78
C ALA A 707 -20.36 -9.46 15.38
N SER A 708 -20.66 -8.56 16.31
CA SER A 708 -21.37 -7.31 16.00
C SER A 708 -20.62 -6.39 15.03
N SER A 709 -19.30 -6.59 14.86
CA SER A 709 -18.51 -5.90 13.84
C SER A 709 -18.81 -6.37 12.41
N GLY A 710 -19.43 -7.55 12.27
CA GLY A 710 -19.67 -8.20 10.99
C GLY A 710 -18.42 -8.81 10.35
N ALA A 711 -17.25 -8.83 11.01
CA ALA A 711 -16.03 -9.45 10.48
C ALA A 711 -16.12 -10.99 10.48
N SER A 712 -15.64 -11.62 9.41
CA SER A 712 -15.89 -13.05 9.16
C SER A 712 -15.34 -13.98 10.24
N ASP A 713 -14.12 -13.70 10.69
CA ASP A 713 -13.44 -14.39 11.77
C ASP A 713 -14.17 -14.26 13.12
N THR A 714 -14.73 -13.10 13.41
CA THR A 714 -15.48 -12.83 14.64
C THR A 714 -16.86 -13.51 14.64
N ILE A 715 -17.55 -13.51 13.50
CA ILE A 715 -18.80 -14.25 13.30
C ILE A 715 -18.55 -15.75 13.44
N ALA A 716 -17.44 -16.26 12.90
CA ALA A 716 -17.07 -17.66 13.00
C ALA A 716 -16.87 -18.11 14.44
N VAL A 717 -16.22 -17.30 15.30
CA VAL A 717 -16.07 -17.61 16.74
C VAL A 717 -17.42 -17.58 17.47
N HIS A 718 -18.32 -16.67 17.10
CA HIS A 718 -19.67 -16.66 17.64
C HIS A 718 -20.48 -17.91 17.23
N CYS A 719 -20.40 -18.30 15.95
CA CYS A 719 -20.98 -19.54 15.43
C CYS A 719 -20.44 -20.78 16.18
N ASP A 720 -19.13 -20.85 16.39
CA ASP A 720 -18.50 -21.95 17.14
C ASP A 720 -18.98 -21.95 18.61
N CYS A 721 -19.10 -20.77 19.26
CA CYS A 721 -19.61 -20.63 20.63
C CYS A 721 -21.05 -21.13 20.77
N LEU A 722 -21.92 -20.73 19.85
CA LEU A 722 -23.29 -21.21 19.80
C LEU A 722 -23.36 -22.73 19.56
N THR A 723 -22.45 -23.25 18.72
CA THR A 723 -22.37 -24.68 18.41
C THR A 723 -22.03 -25.52 19.65
N VAL A 724 -21.00 -25.13 20.41
CA VAL A 724 -20.60 -25.87 21.64
C VAL A 724 -21.61 -25.73 22.78
N LEU A 725 -22.41 -24.65 22.78
CA LEU A 725 -23.55 -24.46 23.70
C LEU A 725 -24.81 -25.22 23.26
N GLY A 726 -24.79 -25.92 22.12
CA GLY A 726 -25.94 -26.65 21.58
C GLY A 726 -27.02 -25.77 20.93
N ARG A 727 -26.75 -24.46 20.74
CA ARG A 727 -27.64 -23.48 20.10
C ARG A 727 -27.54 -23.55 18.57
N HIS A 728 -27.75 -24.74 18.01
CA HIS A 728 -27.41 -25.03 16.61
C HIS A 728 -28.19 -24.22 15.57
N GLY A 729 -29.46 -23.88 15.82
CA GLY A 729 -30.23 -23.06 14.88
C GLY A 729 -29.65 -21.65 14.72
N GLU A 730 -29.25 -21.04 15.84
CA GLU A 730 -28.61 -19.72 15.83
C GLU A 730 -27.20 -19.78 15.24
N ALA A 731 -26.46 -20.87 15.50
CA ALA A 731 -25.16 -21.11 14.87
C ALA A 731 -25.28 -21.20 13.34
N GLU A 732 -26.29 -21.90 12.82
CA GLU A 732 -26.56 -21.98 11.38
C GLU A 732 -26.89 -20.60 10.78
N GLU A 733 -27.72 -19.80 11.46
CA GLU A 733 -28.02 -18.42 11.04
C GLU A 733 -26.75 -17.57 10.91
N GLN A 734 -25.83 -17.67 11.87
CA GLN A 734 -24.53 -16.98 11.79
C GLN A 734 -23.69 -17.49 10.62
N ALA A 735 -23.66 -18.80 10.36
CA ALA A 735 -22.92 -19.37 9.24
C ALA A 735 -23.50 -18.95 7.87
N ILE A 736 -24.83 -18.91 7.75
CA ILE A 736 -25.55 -18.36 6.58
C ILE A 736 -25.19 -16.89 6.39
N TYR A 737 -25.29 -16.09 7.46
CA TYR A 737 -24.96 -14.66 7.41
C TYR A 737 -23.52 -14.43 6.93
N ASN A 738 -22.55 -15.15 7.50
CA ASN A 738 -21.14 -15.04 7.12
C ASN A 738 -20.94 -15.39 5.65
N THR A 739 -21.54 -16.50 5.21
CA THR A 739 -21.47 -17.01 3.84
C THR A 739 -22.08 -16.03 2.85
N GLN A 740 -23.24 -15.45 3.15
CA GLN A 740 -23.91 -14.46 2.30
C GLN A 740 -23.08 -13.18 2.17
N ARG A 741 -22.42 -12.77 3.26
CA ARG A 741 -21.60 -11.54 3.30
C ARG A 741 -20.25 -11.70 2.59
N TYR A 742 -19.51 -12.77 2.84
CA TYR A 742 -18.11 -12.89 2.41
C TYR A 742 -17.84 -13.94 1.33
N GLY A 743 -18.78 -14.84 1.08
CA GLY A 743 -18.50 -16.02 0.26
C GLY A 743 -18.29 -15.77 -1.24
N MET A 744 -18.29 -14.51 -1.70
CA MET A 744 -17.83 -14.17 -3.06
C MET A 744 -16.32 -13.96 -3.18
N ASN A 745 -15.58 -13.64 -2.09
CA ASN A 745 -14.21 -13.12 -2.23
C ASN A 745 -13.10 -14.05 -1.74
N TYR A 746 -13.42 -14.94 -0.80
CA TYR A 746 -12.39 -15.69 -0.07
C TYR A 746 -12.51 -17.22 -0.21
N GLY A 747 -13.49 -17.70 -0.98
CA GLY A 747 -13.83 -19.13 -1.00
C GLY A 747 -14.31 -19.64 0.37
N HIS A 748 -14.70 -18.74 1.28
CA HIS A 748 -15.30 -19.08 2.56
C HIS A 748 -16.77 -19.42 2.35
N ASP A 749 -17.09 -20.71 2.39
CA ASP A 749 -18.45 -21.22 2.39
C ASP A 749 -18.80 -21.73 3.79
N ASP A 750 -18.75 -20.82 4.77
CA ASP A 750 -18.89 -21.13 6.20
C ASP A 750 -20.16 -21.92 6.53
N TRP A 751 -21.25 -21.71 5.78
CA TRP A 751 -22.50 -22.44 5.94
C TRP A 751 -22.34 -23.89 5.52
N TYR A 752 -21.72 -24.15 4.36
CA TYR A 752 -21.43 -25.50 3.92
C TYR A 752 -20.46 -26.19 4.87
N ASP A 753 -19.38 -25.51 5.24
CA ASP A 753 -18.37 -26.05 6.14
C ASP A 753 -18.99 -26.39 7.50
N TRP A 754 -19.83 -25.50 8.05
CA TRP A 754 -20.55 -25.76 9.30
C TRP A 754 -21.53 -26.93 9.19
N CYS A 755 -22.32 -27.01 8.11
CA CYS A 755 -23.26 -28.12 7.89
C CYS A 755 -22.53 -29.47 7.78
N ALA A 756 -21.47 -29.50 6.98
CA ALA A 756 -20.63 -30.68 6.78
C ALA A 756 -19.92 -31.09 8.08
N GLU A 757 -19.35 -30.11 8.77
CA GLU A 757 -18.64 -30.29 10.02
C GLU A 757 -19.55 -30.78 11.13
N ASN A 758 -20.80 -30.32 11.23
CA ASN A 758 -21.69 -30.69 12.33
C ASN A 758 -22.65 -31.83 12.01
N GLY A 759 -22.82 -32.18 10.73
CA GLY A 759 -23.88 -33.11 10.29
C GLY A 759 -25.28 -32.57 10.58
N ARG A 760 -25.44 -31.25 10.54
CA ARG A 760 -26.67 -30.50 10.86
C ARG A 760 -26.92 -29.44 9.77
N GLY A 761 -28.10 -28.83 9.79
CA GLY A 761 -28.49 -27.79 8.84
C GLY A 761 -28.85 -28.33 7.44
N ASP A 762 -29.04 -27.41 6.49
CA ASP A 762 -29.32 -27.75 5.09
C ASP A 762 -28.02 -27.90 4.27
N LEU A 763 -27.38 -29.07 4.39
CA LEU A 763 -26.13 -29.39 3.69
C LEU A 763 -26.25 -29.26 2.16
N GLU A 764 -27.37 -29.70 1.58
CA GLU A 764 -27.59 -29.68 0.13
C GLU A 764 -27.83 -28.26 -0.37
N GLY A 765 -28.60 -27.45 0.35
CA GLY A 765 -28.78 -26.03 0.05
C GLY A 765 -27.46 -25.25 0.14
N ALA A 766 -26.66 -25.52 1.17
CA ALA A 766 -25.34 -24.93 1.34
C ALA A 766 -24.38 -25.35 0.22
N TRP A 767 -24.41 -26.62 -0.19
CA TRP A 767 -23.62 -27.14 -1.29
C TRP A 767 -24.02 -26.53 -2.64
N ALA A 768 -25.32 -26.42 -2.93
CA ALA A 768 -25.83 -25.79 -4.15
C ALA A 768 -25.43 -24.30 -4.23
N LEU A 769 -25.36 -23.60 -3.09
CA LEU A 769 -24.82 -22.23 -3.05
C LEU A 769 -23.32 -22.20 -3.36
N LYS A 770 -22.54 -23.08 -2.74
CA LYS A 770 -21.09 -23.24 -2.98
C LYS A 770 -20.78 -23.52 -4.45
N GLN A 771 -21.49 -24.47 -5.07
CA GLN A 771 -21.34 -24.79 -6.49
C GLN A 771 -21.61 -23.60 -7.41
N ARG A 772 -22.70 -22.86 -7.18
CA ARG A 772 -23.03 -21.66 -7.97
C ARG A 772 -21.94 -20.59 -7.91
N ARG A 773 -21.27 -20.46 -6.77
CA ARG A 773 -20.18 -19.51 -6.57
C ARG A 773 -18.89 -19.96 -7.24
N LEU A 774 -18.50 -21.22 -7.04
CA LEU A 774 -17.33 -21.79 -7.70
C LEU A 774 -17.45 -21.62 -9.23
N ALA A 775 -18.62 -21.93 -9.80
CA ALA A 775 -18.88 -21.77 -11.23
C ALA A 775 -18.81 -20.32 -11.74
N ARG A 776 -19.00 -19.33 -10.86
CA ARG A 776 -18.92 -17.90 -11.23
C ARG A 776 -17.48 -17.38 -11.23
N HIS A 777 -16.61 -17.89 -10.36
CA HIS A 777 -15.30 -17.30 -10.09
C HIS A 777 -14.11 -18.16 -10.53
N ARG A 778 -14.34 -19.43 -10.82
CA ARG A 778 -13.31 -20.39 -11.21
C ARG A 778 -13.75 -21.11 -12.48
N PRO A 779 -12.81 -21.49 -13.35
CA PRO A 779 -13.15 -22.37 -14.45
C PRO A 779 -13.52 -23.77 -13.89
N PRO A 780 -14.39 -24.54 -14.57
CA PRO A 780 -14.90 -25.82 -14.04
C PRO A 780 -13.82 -26.89 -13.78
N ASP A 781 -12.69 -26.80 -14.47
CA ASP A 781 -11.50 -27.66 -14.34
C ASP A 781 -10.53 -27.19 -13.25
N ASP A 782 -10.87 -26.13 -12.51
CA ASP A 782 -10.02 -25.64 -11.43
C ASP A 782 -9.88 -26.62 -10.28
N ARG A 783 -8.71 -26.59 -9.65
CA ARG A 783 -8.38 -27.41 -8.48
C ARG A 783 -9.42 -27.26 -7.36
N ASP A 784 -9.94 -26.04 -7.15
CA ASP A 784 -10.89 -25.76 -6.06
C ASP A 784 -12.23 -26.48 -6.29
N HIS A 785 -12.69 -26.61 -7.54
CA HIS A 785 -13.91 -27.36 -7.89
C HIS A 785 -13.78 -28.84 -7.54
N ALA A 786 -12.72 -29.48 -8.04
CA ALA A 786 -12.48 -30.90 -7.77
C ALA A 786 -12.33 -31.14 -6.26
N PHE A 787 -11.65 -30.25 -5.55
CA PHE A 787 -11.46 -30.37 -4.10
C PHE A 787 -12.77 -30.25 -3.32
N ALA A 788 -13.59 -29.25 -3.66
CA ALA A 788 -14.89 -29.04 -3.06
C ALA A 788 -15.83 -30.24 -3.33
N ASN A 789 -15.81 -30.77 -4.56
CA ASN A 789 -16.57 -31.96 -4.94
C ASN A 789 -16.15 -33.20 -4.14
N THR A 790 -14.83 -33.46 -4.04
CA THR A 790 -14.30 -34.58 -3.26
C THR A 790 -14.70 -34.48 -1.80
N LEU A 791 -14.56 -33.30 -1.17
CA LEU A 791 -14.98 -33.11 0.21
C LEU A 791 -16.48 -33.38 0.39
N HIS A 792 -17.33 -32.86 -0.49
CA HIS A 792 -18.76 -33.12 -0.43
C HIS A 792 -19.10 -34.61 -0.62
N GLN A 793 -18.47 -35.28 -1.58
CA GLN A 793 -18.62 -36.72 -1.76
C GLN A 793 -18.21 -37.51 -0.52
N LEU A 794 -17.11 -37.16 0.15
CA LEU A 794 -16.69 -37.77 1.41
C LEU A 794 -17.69 -37.50 2.54
N VAL A 795 -18.18 -36.28 2.66
CA VAL A 795 -19.18 -35.89 3.68
C VAL A 795 -20.52 -36.60 3.47
N THR A 796 -20.88 -36.93 2.22
CA THR A 796 -22.10 -37.69 1.89
C THR A 796 -21.87 -39.20 1.67
N ASP A 797 -20.73 -39.74 2.10
CA ASP A 797 -20.39 -41.18 1.99
C ASP A 797 -20.36 -41.75 0.57
N ARG A 798 -20.11 -40.90 -0.43
CA ARG A 798 -19.93 -41.25 -1.85
C ARG A 798 -18.47 -41.54 -2.17
N HIS A 799 -17.88 -42.48 -1.44
CA HIS A 799 -16.43 -42.74 -1.46
C HIS A 799 -15.89 -43.16 -2.85
N ALA A 800 -16.66 -43.93 -3.62
CA ALA A 800 -16.27 -44.32 -4.98
C ALA A 800 -16.17 -43.10 -5.92
N GLU A 801 -17.12 -42.16 -5.83
CA GLU A 801 -17.08 -40.92 -6.62
C GLU A 801 -15.91 -40.01 -6.20
N ALA A 802 -15.64 -39.94 -4.89
CA ALA A 802 -14.48 -39.21 -4.36
C ALA A 802 -13.16 -39.79 -4.88
N ARG A 803 -13.04 -41.13 -4.89
CA ARG A 803 -11.90 -41.85 -5.47
C ARG A 803 -11.73 -41.51 -6.94
N ASP A 804 -12.79 -41.60 -7.73
CA ASP A 804 -12.73 -41.35 -9.18
C ASP A 804 -12.34 -39.90 -9.49
N THR A 805 -12.89 -38.95 -8.72
CA THR A 805 -12.57 -37.52 -8.83
C THR A 805 -11.08 -37.26 -8.55
N LEU A 806 -10.54 -37.83 -7.46
CA LEU A 806 -9.12 -37.67 -7.12
C LEU A 806 -8.19 -38.41 -8.09
N ALA A 807 -8.57 -39.59 -8.57
CA ALA A 807 -7.81 -40.36 -9.54
C ALA A 807 -7.70 -39.61 -10.88
N ALA A 808 -8.80 -39.05 -11.39
CA ALA A 808 -8.81 -38.23 -12.60
C ALA A 808 -7.89 -37.01 -12.45
N ARG A 809 -8.00 -36.29 -11.33
CA ARG A 809 -7.14 -35.14 -11.04
C ARG A 809 -5.66 -35.52 -10.93
N LEU A 810 -5.34 -36.64 -10.28
CA LEU A 810 -3.96 -37.10 -10.13
C LEU A 810 -3.33 -37.50 -11.48
N ALA A 811 -4.15 -37.94 -12.43
CA ALA A 811 -3.72 -38.22 -13.79
C ALA A 811 -3.33 -36.94 -14.55
N GLU A 812 -3.99 -35.80 -14.26
CA GLU A 812 -3.65 -34.49 -14.83
C GLU A 812 -2.43 -33.85 -14.16
N LYS A 813 -2.41 -33.84 -12.82
CA LYS A 813 -1.33 -33.23 -12.04
C LYS A 813 -1.10 -33.95 -10.72
N PHE A 814 0.14 -34.38 -10.51
CA PHE A 814 0.54 -35.02 -9.26
C PHE A 814 0.49 -34.05 -8.08
N SER A 815 -0.04 -34.52 -6.95
CA SER A 815 -0.16 -33.79 -5.69
C SER A 815 -0.01 -34.78 -4.54
N PRO A 816 1.02 -34.66 -3.68
CA PRO A 816 1.23 -35.58 -2.56
C PRO A 816 0.02 -35.69 -1.63
N PHE A 817 -0.69 -34.58 -1.46
CA PHE A 817 -1.91 -34.51 -0.69
C PHE A 817 -3.04 -35.34 -1.34
N ASP A 818 -3.30 -35.12 -2.64
CA ASP A 818 -4.39 -35.82 -3.32
C ASP A 818 -4.09 -37.32 -3.43
N SER A 819 -2.80 -37.66 -3.58
CA SER A 819 -2.32 -39.04 -3.57
C SER A 819 -2.57 -39.74 -2.23
N ILE A 820 -2.24 -39.11 -1.10
CA ILE A 820 -2.46 -39.76 0.19
C ILE A 820 -3.96 -39.94 0.49
N ALA A 821 -4.80 -38.97 0.15
CA ALA A 821 -6.25 -39.08 0.28
C ALA A 821 -6.83 -40.18 -0.63
N LEU A 822 -6.34 -40.28 -1.88
CA LEU A 822 -6.71 -41.34 -2.80
C LEU A 822 -6.29 -42.73 -2.30
N ALA A 823 -5.09 -42.85 -1.70
CA ALA A 823 -4.65 -44.10 -1.10
C ALA A 823 -5.57 -44.54 0.06
N MET A 824 -6.00 -43.61 0.91
CA MET A 824 -6.95 -43.91 2.00
C MET A 824 -8.33 -44.32 1.47
N LEU A 825 -8.78 -43.74 0.36
CA LEU A 825 -10.03 -44.13 -0.30
C LEU A 825 -9.95 -45.53 -0.93
N HIS A 826 -8.85 -45.86 -1.61
CA HIS A 826 -8.62 -47.22 -2.10
C HIS A 826 -8.59 -48.21 -0.94
N ASP A 827 -7.90 -47.89 0.16
CA ASP A 827 -7.87 -48.72 1.37
C ASP A 827 -9.29 -48.93 1.94
N GLN A 828 -10.10 -47.87 2.05
CA GLN A 828 -11.47 -47.94 2.56
C GLN A 828 -12.41 -48.75 1.65
N LEU A 829 -12.17 -48.76 0.35
CA LEU A 829 -12.94 -49.51 -0.64
C LEU A 829 -12.46 -50.96 -0.81
N GLY A 830 -11.42 -51.39 -0.07
CA GLY A 830 -10.85 -52.73 -0.17
C GLY A 830 -9.94 -52.94 -1.40
N GLU A 831 -9.47 -51.86 -2.01
CA GLU A 831 -8.65 -51.83 -3.23
C GLU A 831 -7.16 -51.77 -2.88
N ALA A 832 -6.66 -52.79 -2.18
CA ALA A 832 -5.32 -52.81 -1.59
C ALA A 832 -4.19 -52.63 -2.61
N GLU A 833 -4.29 -53.24 -3.80
CA GLU A 833 -3.27 -53.11 -4.86
C GLU A 833 -3.14 -51.66 -5.36
N GLN A 834 -4.28 -50.98 -5.52
CA GLN A 834 -4.33 -49.59 -5.97
C GLN A 834 -3.81 -48.64 -4.89
N ARG A 835 -4.18 -48.86 -3.62
CA ARG A 835 -3.59 -48.15 -2.47
C ARG A 835 -2.06 -48.25 -2.50
N ASP A 836 -1.54 -49.47 -2.61
CA ASP A 836 -0.10 -49.72 -2.56
C ASP A 836 0.64 -49.14 -3.74
N ALA A 837 0.02 -49.13 -4.92
CA ALA A 837 0.56 -48.47 -6.11
C ALA A 837 0.66 -46.95 -5.95
N VAL A 838 -0.37 -46.32 -5.36
CA VAL A 838 -0.35 -44.87 -5.09
C VAL A 838 0.71 -44.52 -4.05
N LEU A 839 0.79 -45.28 -2.94
CA LEU A 839 1.81 -45.09 -1.91
C LEU A 839 3.23 -45.31 -2.46
N GLN A 840 3.45 -46.35 -3.27
CA GLN A 840 4.75 -46.59 -3.90
C GLN A 840 5.16 -45.45 -4.83
N LYS A 841 4.21 -44.94 -5.64
CA LYS A 841 4.46 -43.77 -6.50
C LYS A 841 4.87 -42.53 -5.70
N MET A 842 4.31 -42.35 -4.49
CA MET A 842 4.75 -41.27 -3.60
C MET A 842 6.16 -41.51 -3.04
N ILE A 843 6.49 -42.75 -2.68
CA ILE A 843 7.81 -43.13 -2.17
C ILE A 843 8.90 -42.94 -3.24
N ASP A 844 8.59 -43.28 -4.48
CA ASP A 844 9.52 -43.19 -5.62
C ASP A 844 9.71 -41.74 -6.12
N LEU A 845 8.92 -40.79 -5.61
CA LEU A 845 8.97 -39.41 -6.04
C LEU A 845 10.16 -38.68 -5.43
N ASP A 846 10.99 -38.09 -6.28
CA ASP A 846 12.04 -37.16 -5.84
C ASP A 846 11.39 -35.89 -5.25
N PRO A 847 11.59 -35.57 -3.95
CA PRO A 847 11.07 -34.34 -3.35
C PRO A 847 11.52 -33.07 -4.10
N ALA A 848 12.69 -33.08 -4.74
CA ALA A 848 13.19 -31.94 -5.52
C ALA A 848 12.38 -31.67 -6.80
N SER A 849 11.61 -32.66 -7.28
CA SER A 849 10.70 -32.49 -8.42
C SER A 849 9.43 -31.69 -8.07
N LEU A 850 9.13 -31.52 -6.77
CA LEU A 850 7.97 -30.78 -6.30
C LEU A 850 8.25 -29.27 -6.27
N THR A 851 8.05 -28.60 -7.41
CA THR A 851 8.25 -27.14 -7.52
C THR A 851 7.27 -26.31 -6.69
N ASN A 852 6.11 -26.86 -6.31
CA ASN A 852 5.03 -26.12 -5.64
C ASN A 852 4.22 -26.94 -4.61
N ALA A 853 4.72 -28.10 -4.19
CA ALA A 853 4.05 -28.94 -3.21
C ALA A 853 4.98 -29.24 -2.05
N SER A 854 4.43 -29.19 -0.84
CA SER A 854 5.23 -29.50 0.35
C SER A 854 5.46 -31.01 0.45
N PRO A 855 6.70 -31.46 0.71
CA PRO A 855 7.04 -32.89 0.68
C PRO A 855 6.56 -33.67 1.90
N TYR A 856 5.84 -33.05 2.86
CA TYR A 856 5.54 -33.72 4.12
C TYR A 856 4.73 -35.01 3.97
N PHE A 857 3.86 -35.18 2.96
CA PHE A 857 3.18 -36.47 2.78
C PHE A 857 4.08 -37.58 2.22
N LEU A 858 5.21 -37.23 1.61
CA LEU A 858 6.16 -38.22 1.12
C LEU A 858 6.79 -39.00 2.28
N ASP A 859 6.99 -38.37 3.44
CA ASP A 859 7.51 -39.04 4.65
C ASP A 859 6.45 -39.96 5.30
N LEU A 860 5.16 -39.69 5.08
CA LEU A 860 4.06 -40.50 5.63
C LEU A 860 3.75 -41.74 4.77
N ALA A 861 3.95 -41.66 3.45
CA ALA A 861 3.70 -42.75 2.52
C ALA A 861 4.41 -44.08 2.85
N PRO A 862 5.74 -44.13 3.15
CA PRO A 862 6.40 -45.38 3.50
C PRO A 862 5.89 -45.96 4.82
N ILE A 863 5.56 -45.10 5.80
CA ILE A 863 5.00 -45.53 7.09
C ILE A 863 3.67 -46.27 6.86
N LEU A 864 2.77 -45.70 6.06
CA LEU A 864 1.46 -46.29 5.79
C LEU A 864 1.55 -47.55 4.92
N LYS A 865 2.52 -47.61 4.00
CA LYS A 865 2.75 -48.81 3.19
C LYS A 865 3.23 -49.97 4.06
N GLU A 866 4.23 -49.75 4.91
CA GLU A 866 4.71 -50.75 5.87
C GLU A 866 3.63 -51.15 6.89
N ALA A 867 2.80 -50.19 7.32
CA ALA A 867 1.65 -50.44 8.18
C ALA A 867 0.57 -51.29 7.50
N ALA A 868 0.44 -51.19 6.17
CA ALA A 868 -0.51 -51.99 5.42
C ALA A 868 -0.12 -53.48 5.39
N ASP A 869 1.19 -53.77 5.38
CA ASP A 869 1.74 -55.12 5.43
C ASP A 869 1.75 -55.70 6.86
N SER A 870 2.10 -54.88 7.85
CA SER A 870 2.27 -55.31 9.24
C SER A 870 0.99 -55.28 10.08
N GLY A 871 0.02 -54.45 9.69
CA GLY A 871 -1.20 -54.16 10.46
C GLY A 871 -1.05 -53.06 11.52
N ASP A 872 0.17 -52.56 11.77
CA ASP A 872 0.49 -51.57 12.82
C ASP A 872 1.16 -50.31 12.27
N VAL A 873 0.78 -49.14 12.81
CA VAL A 873 1.37 -47.84 12.45
C VAL A 873 2.55 -47.53 13.38
N ASP A 874 3.70 -47.18 12.82
CA ASP A 874 4.85 -46.70 13.60
C ASP A 874 4.63 -45.24 14.03
N HIS A 875 4.03 -45.06 15.21
CA HIS A 875 3.69 -43.76 15.77
C HIS A 875 4.92 -42.88 16.06
N ASP A 876 6.07 -43.46 16.38
CA ASP A 876 7.30 -42.72 16.64
C ASP A 876 7.84 -42.09 15.34
N ARG A 877 7.77 -42.82 14.22
CA ARG A 877 8.09 -42.26 12.89
C ARG A 877 7.10 -41.18 12.47
N VAL A 878 5.81 -41.35 12.75
CA VAL A 878 4.79 -40.30 12.51
C VAL A 878 5.13 -39.04 13.31
N ALA A 879 5.42 -39.17 14.60
CA ALA A 879 5.78 -38.04 15.47
C ALA A 879 7.08 -37.35 15.02
N ALA A 880 8.09 -38.12 14.62
CA ALA A 880 9.34 -37.61 14.08
C ALA A 880 9.13 -36.82 12.78
N ALA A 881 8.27 -37.32 11.88
CA ALA A 881 7.91 -36.63 10.65
C ALA A 881 7.15 -35.33 10.92
N VAL A 882 6.19 -35.32 11.86
CA VAL A 882 5.51 -34.09 12.30
C VAL A 882 6.51 -33.07 12.84
N LYS A 883 7.40 -33.48 13.75
CA LYS A 883 8.42 -32.60 14.37
C LYS A 883 9.36 -32.00 13.33
N LYS A 884 9.84 -32.81 12.37
CA LYS A 884 10.73 -32.39 11.27
C LYS A 884 10.22 -31.16 10.51
N TYR A 885 8.90 -31.02 10.34
CA TYR A 885 8.29 -29.90 9.62
C TYR A 885 7.73 -28.81 10.52
N GLN A 886 7.37 -29.11 11.77
CA GLN A 886 7.00 -28.09 12.76
C GLN A 886 8.16 -27.11 13.03
N GLU A 887 9.40 -27.61 13.04
CA GLU A 887 10.59 -26.76 13.23
C GLU A 887 10.90 -25.89 12.00
N LYS A 888 10.51 -26.35 10.80
CA LYS A 888 10.81 -25.67 9.53
C LYS A 888 9.69 -24.76 9.05
N SER A 889 8.47 -24.98 9.52
CA SER A 889 7.28 -24.31 9.02
C SER A 889 6.28 -24.06 10.13
N ASN A 890 5.55 -22.97 10.02
CA ASN A 890 4.41 -22.68 10.88
C ASN A 890 3.20 -23.60 10.61
N VAL A 891 3.32 -24.68 9.83
CA VAL A 891 2.20 -25.57 9.48
C VAL A 891 2.00 -26.58 10.61
N ASN A 892 0.79 -26.62 11.18
CA ASN A 892 0.44 -27.63 12.16
C ASN A 892 0.09 -28.95 11.46
N LEU A 893 1.09 -29.81 11.27
CA LEU A 893 0.90 -31.12 10.65
C LEU A 893 0.28 -32.16 11.58
N THR A 894 0.19 -31.91 12.88
CA THR A 894 -0.41 -32.86 13.83
C THR A 894 -1.85 -33.19 13.45
N GLY A 895 -2.63 -32.18 13.03
CA GLY A 895 -4.01 -32.39 12.59
C GLY A 895 -4.10 -33.14 11.26
N THR A 896 -3.31 -32.75 10.26
CA THR A 896 -3.34 -33.37 8.93
C THR A 896 -2.87 -34.82 8.97
N TYR A 897 -1.77 -35.11 9.69
CA TYR A 897 -1.31 -36.49 9.85
C TYR A 897 -2.28 -37.30 10.73
N GLY A 898 -2.83 -36.67 11.78
CA GLY A 898 -3.85 -37.29 12.63
C GLY A 898 -5.07 -37.74 11.82
N LEU A 899 -5.56 -36.91 10.88
CA LEU A 899 -6.67 -37.33 10.00
C LEU A 899 -6.32 -38.59 9.20
N ILE A 900 -5.19 -38.57 8.48
CA ILE A 900 -4.80 -39.66 7.57
C ILE A 900 -4.52 -40.96 8.35
N VAL A 901 -3.75 -40.88 9.44
CA VAL A 901 -3.44 -42.05 10.27
C VAL A 901 -4.71 -42.61 10.91
N GLY A 902 -5.59 -41.74 11.42
CA GLY A 902 -6.86 -42.19 11.97
C GLY A 902 -7.76 -42.85 10.91
N TRP A 903 -7.80 -42.31 9.69
CA TRP A 903 -8.55 -42.92 8.58
C TRP A 903 -8.00 -44.32 8.25
N PHE A 904 -6.69 -44.47 8.15
CA PHE A 904 -6.04 -45.76 7.92
C PHE A 904 -6.36 -46.81 9.01
N LEU A 905 -6.37 -46.40 10.28
CA LEU A 905 -6.69 -47.26 11.42
C LEU A 905 -8.18 -47.64 11.43
N HIS A 906 -9.07 -46.71 11.10
CA HIS A 906 -10.51 -46.96 10.97
C HIS A 906 -10.83 -48.02 9.92
N ASN A 907 -10.16 -47.99 8.77
CA ASN A 907 -10.31 -49.02 7.71
C ASN A 907 -9.89 -50.44 8.16
N ARG A 908 -9.31 -50.60 9.35
CA ARG A 908 -8.88 -51.86 9.97
C ARG A 908 -9.65 -52.17 11.25
N ASP A 909 -10.81 -51.55 11.44
CA ASP A 909 -11.65 -51.71 12.63
C ASP A 909 -10.95 -51.31 13.95
N ARG A 910 -9.96 -50.40 13.90
CA ARG A 910 -9.22 -49.89 15.08
C ARG A 910 -9.73 -48.53 15.54
N ASP A 911 -11.04 -48.41 15.71
CA ASP A 911 -11.72 -47.13 15.98
C ASP A 911 -11.20 -46.40 17.23
N ALA A 912 -10.87 -47.13 18.31
CA ALA A 912 -10.37 -46.54 19.53
C ALA A 912 -9.06 -45.76 19.31
N GLU A 913 -8.18 -46.28 18.46
CA GLU A 913 -6.92 -45.61 18.13
C GLU A 913 -7.12 -44.52 17.08
N ALA A 914 -8.01 -44.76 16.11
CA ALA A 914 -8.39 -43.75 15.13
C ALA A 914 -8.95 -42.48 15.80
N ILE A 915 -9.79 -42.64 16.83
CA ILE A 915 -10.33 -41.54 17.64
C ILE A 915 -9.21 -40.69 18.26
N GLU A 916 -8.17 -41.29 18.84
CA GLU A 916 -7.05 -40.54 19.44
C GLU A 916 -6.27 -39.72 18.40
N HIS A 917 -6.24 -40.17 17.15
CA HIS A 917 -5.64 -39.42 16.04
C HIS A 917 -6.56 -38.34 15.45
N TRP A 918 -7.87 -38.58 15.41
CA TRP A 918 -8.84 -37.59 14.95
C TRP A 918 -9.06 -36.45 15.95
N LYS A 919 -8.94 -36.69 17.26
CA LYS A 919 -9.07 -35.65 18.30
C LYS A 919 -8.16 -34.43 18.04
N PRO A 920 -6.83 -34.57 17.82
CA PRO A 920 -5.98 -33.46 17.42
C PRO A 920 -6.38 -32.80 16.10
N ALA A 921 -6.84 -33.57 15.10
CA ALA A 921 -7.29 -33.04 13.81
C ALA A 921 -8.55 -32.17 13.94
N ALA A 922 -9.49 -32.60 14.78
CA ALA A 922 -10.73 -31.89 15.12
C ALA A 922 -10.48 -30.59 15.90
N ARG A 923 -9.40 -30.52 16.68
CA ARG A 923 -9.00 -29.36 17.51
C ARG A 923 -8.32 -28.24 16.70
N TYR A 924 -7.34 -28.61 15.87
CA TYR A 924 -6.25 -27.67 15.49
C TYR A 924 -6.22 -27.17 14.05
N SER A 925 -7.12 -27.60 13.18
CA SER A 925 -7.13 -27.16 11.80
C SER A 925 -7.94 -25.87 11.65
N LYS A 926 -7.42 -24.89 10.88
CA LYS A 926 -8.29 -23.90 10.21
C LYS A 926 -9.43 -24.70 9.53
N PRO A 927 -10.64 -24.16 9.36
CA PRO A 927 -11.75 -24.87 8.72
C PRO A 927 -11.31 -25.27 7.31
N ASN A 928 -10.84 -26.50 7.27
CA ASN A 928 -10.25 -27.18 6.16
C ASN A 928 -10.91 -28.55 6.20
N TRP A 929 -10.84 -29.25 5.08
CA TRP A 929 -11.30 -30.63 4.95
C TRP A 929 -10.80 -31.54 6.10
N GLU A 930 -9.61 -31.32 6.68
CA GLU A 930 -9.13 -32.11 7.83
C GLU A 930 -10.09 -32.08 9.01
N ARG A 931 -10.53 -30.87 9.40
CA ARG A 931 -11.44 -30.68 10.52
C ARG A 931 -12.78 -31.31 10.24
N ILE A 932 -13.33 -31.00 9.06
CA ILE A 932 -14.67 -31.42 8.62
C ILE A 932 -14.75 -32.95 8.62
N LEU A 933 -13.74 -33.63 8.05
CA LEU A 933 -13.69 -35.09 8.02
C LEU A 933 -13.42 -35.69 9.39
N ALA A 934 -12.49 -35.13 10.18
CA ALA A 934 -12.25 -35.62 11.54
C ALA A 934 -13.52 -35.54 12.40
N TRP A 935 -14.28 -34.43 12.32
CA TRP A 935 -15.56 -34.28 13.01
C TRP A 935 -16.60 -35.29 12.53
N LYS A 936 -16.71 -35.48 11.21
CA LYS A 936 -17.58 -36.52 10.63
C LYS A 936 -17.22 -37.91 11.18
N PHE A 937 -15.94 -38.27 11.14
CA PHE A 937 -15.46 -39.58 11.59
C PHE A 937 -15.67 -39.80 13.09
N LEU A 938 -15.40 -38.79 13.91
CA LEU A 938 -15.67 -38.84 15.35
C LEU A 938 -17.17 -39.04 15.65
N ARG A 939 -18.07 -38.33 14.95
CA ARG A 939 -19.51 -38.56 15.08
C ARG A 939 -19.92 -39.95 14.64
N GLY A 940 -19.36 -40.45 13.54
CA GLY A 940 -19.59 -41.82 13.06
C GLY A 940 -19.18 -42.86 14.09
N ALA A 941 -18.11 -42.59 14.86
CA ALA A 941 -17.64 -43.41 15.96
C ALA A 941 -18.35 -43.14 17.31
N GLY A 942 -19.40 -42.31 17.33
CA GLY A 942 -20.17 -42.00 18.54
C GLY A 942 -19.50 -41.05 19.52
N VAL A 943 -18.42 -40.36 19.12
CA VAL A 943 -17.74 -39.34 19.92
C VAL A 943 -18.28 -37.96 19.53
N ASP A 944 -18.81 -37.21 20.50
CA ASP A 944 -19.23 -35.82 20.28
C ASP A 944 -18.00 -34.93 20.06
N PRO A 945 -17.79 -34.40 18.84
CA PRO A 945 -16.62 -33.58 18.56
C PRO A 945 -16.69 -32.20 19.19
N THR A 946 -17.72 -31.84 19.95
CA THR A 946 -17.78 -30.59 20.74
C THR A 946 -17.27 -30.77 22.18
N GLN A 947 -17.09 -32.02 22.64
CA GLN A 947 -16.71 -32.37 24.01
C GLN A 947 -15.23 -32.76 24.18
N ILE A 948 -14.44 -32.74 23.11
CA ILE A 948 -13.02 -33.12 23.12
C ILE A 948 -12.20 -32.01 23.80
N GLU A 949 -11.90 -32.18 25.09
CA GLU A 949 -11.04 -31.27 25.86
C GLU A 949 -9.77 -30.85 25.11
N GLY A 950 -9.49 -29.55 24.98
CA GLY A 950 -8.29 -29.03 24.31
C GLY A 950 -8.60 -28.21 23.05
N ARG A 951 -7.74 -27.21 22.80
CA ARG A 951 -7.90 -26.04 21.88
C ARG A 951 -8.88 -26.24 20.70
N TYR A 952 -10.06 -25.64 20.80
CA TYR A 952 -11.12 -25.56 19.78
C TYR A 952 -11.20 -24.20 19.11
N TYR A 953 -10.17 -23.67 18.46
CA TYR A 953 -10.36 -22.36 17.81
C TYR A 953 -9.85 -22.35 16.39
N ARG A 954 -10.84 -22.14 15.50
CA ARG A 954 -10.85 -21.99 14.03
C ARG A 954 -9.82 -21.01 13.47
N ASN A 955 -9.08 -20.35 14.35
CA ASN A 955 -8.41 -19.09 14.11
C ASN A 955 -7.10 -19.00 14.90
N GLN A 956 -6.01 -18.71 14.20
CA GLN A 956 -4.65 -18.50 14.73
C GLN A 956 -4.53 -17.21 15.58
N PHE A 957 -5.64 -16.67 16.10
CA PHE A 957 -5.67 -15.42 16.86
C PHE A 957 -4.75 -15.43 18.08
N TRP A 958 -4.33 -16.61 18.52
CA TRP A 958 -3.43 -16.79 19.64
C TRP A 958 -2.47 -17.96 19.39
N ARG A 959 -1.37 -17.68 18.67
CA ARG A 959 -0.14 -18.50 18.77
C ARG A 959 0.75 -17.87 19.85
N PRO A 960 0.98 -18.55 20.98
CA PRO A 960 1.92 -18.08 21.99
C PRO A 960 3.38 -18.02 21.51
N ASP A 961 3.71 -18.68 20.40
CA ASP A 961 5.11 -19.01 20.08
C ASP A 961 5.64 -18.27 18.83
N ALA A 962 4.82 -17.45 18.19
CA ALA A 962 5.25 -16.67 17.04
C ALA A 962 4.56 -15.30 17.04
N PRO A 963 5.30 -14.19 17.12
CA PRO A 963 4.77 -12.90 16.74
C PRO A 963 4.54 -12.97 15.22
N ALA A 964 3.39 -13.50 14.80
CA ALA A 964 2.86 -13.13 13.51
C ALA A 964 2.61 -11.63 13.63
N GLU A 965 3.47 -10.83 12.97
CA GLU A 965 3.15 -9.45 12.70
C GLU A 965 1.70 -9.41 12.25
N ASP A 966 0.89 -8.52 12.82
CA ASP A 966 -0.50 -8.31 12.43
C ASP A 966 -0.48 -8.16 10.90
N ASN A 967 -0.79 -9.24 10.19
CA ASN A 967 -0.83 -9.28 8.75
C ASN A 967 -2.12 -8.54 8.37
N SER A 968 -2.19 -7.24 8.65
CA SER A 968 -3.10 -6.32 7.98
C SER A 968 -2.89 -6.39 6.46
N ASN A 969 -1.77 -6.96 6.00
CA ASN A 969 -1.52 -7.34 4.62
C ASN A 969 -2.19 -8.67 4.18
N GLU A 970 -2.75 -9.52 5.04
CA GLU A 970 -3.56 -10.68 4.59
C GLU A 970 -4.94 -10.24 4.06
N GLU A 971 -5.41 -9.04 4.41
CA GLU A 971 -6.53 -8.36 3.71
C GLU A 971 -6.10 -7.77 2.33
N ALA A 972 -4.81 -7.86 1.99
CA ALA A 972 -4.26 -7.61 0.65
C ALA A 972 -3.77 -8.93 0.05
N GLY A 973 -4.70 -9.71 -0.52
CA GLY A 973 -4.47 -11.06 -1.02
C GLY A 973 -3.14 -11.32 -1.77
N GLN A 974 -2.61 -12.51 -1.47
CA GLN A 974 -1.51 -13.26 -2.09
C GLN A 974 -0.08 -13.04 -1.56
N SER A 975 0.39 -14.06 -0.84
CA SER A 975 1.81 -14.43 -0.70
C SER A 975 2.39 -14.76 -2.08
N ILE A 976 3.21 -13.87 -2.64
CA ILE A 976 4.01 -14.15 -3.84
C ILE A 976 5.41 -14.58 -3.37
N SER A 977 5.82 -15.79 -3.74
CA SER A 977 7.20 -16.26 -3.61
C SER A 977 8.09 -15.40 -4.51
N ASP A 978 8.91 -14.54 -3.90
CA ASP A 978 9.94 -13.75 -4.57
C ASP A 978 11.17 -14.64 -4.81
N GLU A 979 11.17 -15.43 -5.89
CA GLU A 979 12.43 -15.85 -6.52
C GLU A 979 12.56 -15.15 -7.88
N PRO A 980 13.72 -14.55 -8.19
CA PRO A 980 13.98 -14.04 -9.53
C PRO A 980 14.09 -15.23 -10.49
N GLN A 981 13.01 -15.54 -11.20
CA GLN A 981 13.11 -16.39 -12.38
C GLN A 981 14.02 -15.69 -13.39
N THR A 982 15.24 -16.20 -13.52
CA THR A 982 16.11 -15.90 -14.66
C THR A 982 15.42 -16.45 -15.90
N ASP A 983 15.01 -15.57 -16.81
CA ASP A 983 14.42 -15.95 -18.10
C ASP A 983 15.38 -16.89 -18.84
N GLY A 984 15.04 -18.18 -18.85
CA GLY A 984 15.64 -19.19 -19.71
C GLY A 984 15.19 -18.98 -21.15
N GLY A 985 15.75 -17.97 -21.81
CA GLY A 985 15.59 -17.78 -23.25
C GLY A 985 16.23 -18.93 -24.01
N GLY A 986 15.41 -19.81 -24.57
CA GLY A 986 15.83 -20.87 -25.49
C GLY A 986 16.55 -20.27 -26.70
N ARG A 987 17.89 -20.37 -26.72
CA ARG A 987 18.69 -20.26 -27.93
C ARG A 987 19.07 -21.66 -28.40
N SER A 988 18.53 -22.02 -29.56
CA SER A 988 18.92 -23.18 -30.34
C SER A 988 20.40 -23.13 -30.73
N GLY A 989 21.10 -24.22 -30.39
CA GLY A 989 22.36 -24.75 -30.89
C GLY A 989 23.29 -23.90 -31.76
N ALA A 990 24.51 -23.68 -31.25
CA ALA A 990 25.74 -23.96 -31.97
C ALA A 990 26.88 -24.16 -30.95
N ALA A 991 27.58 -25.29 -31.06
CA ALA A 991 28.70 -25.67 -30.22
C ALA A 991 29.97 -24.86 -30.57
N ALA A 992 30.73 -24.44 -29.55
CA ALA A 992 32.18 -24.32 -29.59
C ALA A 992 32.75 -24.20 -28.17
N GLU A 993 33.84 -24.91 -27.95
CA GLU A 993 34.62 -25.07 -26.74
C GLU A 993 35.22 -23.76 -26.21
N SER A 994 35.30 -23.58 -24.90
CA SER A 994 36.58 -23.35 -24.20
C SER A 994 36.38 -23.21 -22.69
N ALA A 995 37.40 -23.68 -21.98
CA ALA A 995 37.55 -23.67 -20.53
C ALA A 995 37.79 -22.24 -19.99
N ASP A 996 37.21 -21.92 -18.85
CA ASP A 996 37.96 -21.54 -17.65
C ASP A 996 37.00 -21.27 -16.48
N ALA A 997 37.15 -22.11 -15.45
CA ALA A 997 36.63 -21.90 -14.11
C ALA A 997 37.73 -21.25 -13.25
N GLU A 998 37.31 -20.68 -12.12
CA GLU A 998 38.14 -20.23 -10.99
C GLU A 998 38.78 -18.84 -11.07
N ALA A 999 37.99 -17.81 -10.70
CA ALA A 999 38.39 -16.81 -9.71
C ALA A 999 37.29 -15.75 -9.54
N ARG A 1000 36.63 -15.73 -8.38
CA ARG A 1000 36.15 -14.54 -7.64
C ARG A 1000 35.07 -14.95 -6.63
N GLN A 1001 35.53 -15.35 -5.45
CA GLN A 1001 34.71 -15.48 -4.25
C GLN A 1001 35.54 -14.94 -3.07
N ALA A 1002 35.69 -13.61 -3.01
CA ALA A 1002 36.16 -12.85 -1.84
C ALA A 1002 36.16 -11.34 -2.17
N GLU A 1003 34.99 -10.72 -2.04
CA GLU A 1003 34.71 -9.31 -1.72
C GLU A 1003 33.21 -9.23 -1.39
#